data_AF-A0A7W5CBF7-F1
#
_entry.id   AF-A0A7W5CBF7-F1
#
_cell.length_a   1.000
_cell.length_b   1.000
_cell.length_c   1.000
_cell.angle_alpha   90.00
_cell.angle_beta   90.00
_cell.angle_gamma   90.00
#
_symmetry.space_group_name_H-M   'P 1'
#
loop_
_entity.id
_entity.type
_entity.pdbx_description
1 polymer ?
#
loop_
_entity_poly.entity_id
_entity_poly.type
_entity_poly.pdbx_seq_one_letter_code
_entity_poly.pdbx_strand_id
1 'polypeptide(L)'
;MVKKAQKNKERQSEGLGKRIIIVMLGGALLAQPVASLLPGGWQKSVIATTAAAASDPVLKLSQQSFVTAGAKRLDYVFHTTRGSSKVQTDVHVIEIDLSNPYVSLNAISGKNNSIGQVNTILNMSKENGAVAAINADVFVMGNEGAPMGGQIASGMFMSSPSKLKGMYAFSVTKERKPMIDNYSFEGMVTAADGSTFLLEGVNQSAYVPETSGSSYSHVNKMYIYTSAWGGTERPKNSGSTPTEVLVRNGIIEEISIDAAIAGKAPEDGYILRTHGTAATYVKEHLQIGQPIKADYSLVSQTTGAKADPASFEMMAGGHTLLVNAGAAAPFSRDITGVSGSSYTSRTGVGYSKDGSKVYLITSERFNGNTGLSLKELQQVMLQLGVFKGVNLDGGGSTTMIERPLGNYALQLAHSTQYGSTQRSVANGIGVFTSAPKGTLKGINVSGANVMLIGQKSSYSLKGYDTYYNPYDVDNSSAVWTSDKAVGTFNGNEFTAAKAGKATLSVKAGAITTKQDIEVIGQEQIASLSIDTTAGVLAKGATITAPLTIKLKNGSTHKLSADSVKWEFIGFTAAVSGDNITVQSVNAGTTTGYAIARYDGYPAMIPFTQGEAVSTFEDFEKTAYPITSQVTPVDTTTGGVKLVSDFAGQASPKALRLDYDFTNGSGTKALYAVFNTNGRAIEGSPTSMTIDLFGDNSLNWVRAEFIDADGKAHLLDLAKQLDFTGWKNVKVNLSSAGMKFPVKLKRIYVVTIAEGQDERLPVGSIGLDNMKLQYPPSVTVDTKTKVEMTVGNTTAAVNGKTLKLDSAPLVLNGITYVPVRFVSDAMGSQLLFNGQTGQVTVLRGNKLMEMTLGKKDLILNGAKQTSEVTPIVRNNRTLIPVRLFSEKLGLKVGYDGKTKKITID
;
A
#
# COMPACT_ATOMS: atom_id res chain seq x y z
N MET A 1 -9.83 78.70 3.95
CA MET A 1 -9.35 79.82 3.12
C MET A 1 -9.25 79.35 1.67
N VAL A 2 -10.06 79.97 0.80
CA VAL A 2 -9.86 80.26 -0.65
C VAL A 2 -9.61 79.11 -1.67
N LYS A 3 -10.64 78.86 -2.51
CA LYS A 3 -10.72 78.74 -4.01
C LYS A 3 -9.56 78.04 -4.77
N LYS A 4 -9.71 77.24 -5.85
CA LYS A 4 -10.73 77.16 -6.93
C LYS A 4 -10.41 75.98 -7.91
N ALA A 5 -11.45 75.45 -8.55
CA ALA A 5 -11.56 74.88 -9.92
C ALA A 5 -10.85 73.52 -10.23
N GLN A 6 -11.43 72.56 -10.97
CA GLN A 6 -12.48 72.65 -12.00
C GLN A 6 -13.12 71.28 -12.37
N LYS A 7 -14.47 71.24 -12.36
CA LYS A 7 -15.49 70.59 -13.27
C LYS A 7 -15.29 69.14 -13.75
N ASN A 8 -16.30 68.27 -13.92
CA ASN A 8 -17.79 68.24 -13.91
C ASN A 8 -18.13 66.71 -14.08
N LYS A 9 -19.27 66.08 -13.76
CA LYS A 9 -20.65 66.50 -13.49
C LYS A 9 -21.42 65.32 -12.85
N GLU A 10 -22.20 65.63 -11.80
CA GLU A 10 -23.57 65.17 -11.45
C GLU A 10 -23.94 63.66 -11.40
N ARG A 11 -24.82 63.16 -10.52
CA ARG A 11 -25.37 63.47 -9.17
C ARG A 11 -26.46 62.41 -8.88
N GLN A 12 -26.80 62.24 -7.60
CA GLN A 12 -27.99 61.58 -7.01
C GLN A 12 -27.93 60.05 -6.89
N SER A 13 -28.48 59.39 -5.87
CA SER A 13 -28.95 59.71 -4.51
C SER A 13 -29.25 58.36 -3.85
N GLU A 14 -29.16 58.30 -2.52
CA GLU A 14 -29.34 57.11 -1.69
C GLU A 14 -30.72 56.43 -1.81
N GLY A 15 -30.76 55.12 -1.49
CA GLY A 15 -31.91 54.56 -0.76
C GLY A 15 -32.38 53.14 -1.08
N LEU A 16 -32.25 52.28 -0.07
CA LEU A 16 -32.99 51.03 0.21
C LEU A 16 -32.62 49.73 -0.54
N GLY A 17 -32.32 48.71 0.28
CA GLY A 17 -32.03 47.36 -0.16
C GLY A 17 -33.25 46.46 -0.36
N LYS A 18 -33.00 45.33 -1.01
CA LYS A 18 -33.67 44.03 -0.81
C LYS A 18 -32.82 42.94 -1.46
N ARG A 19 -32.70 41.82 -0.76
CA ARG A 19 -32.06 40.56 -1.18
C ARG A 19 -32.83 39.95 -2.36
N ILE A 20 -32.12 39.44 -3.38
CA ILE A 20 -32.58 38.31 -4.21
C ILE A 20 -31.39 37.37 -4.45
N ILE A 21 -31.63 36.09 -4.16
CA ILE A 21 -30.82 34.91 -4.43
C ILE A 21 -31.07 34.45 -5.87
N ILE A 22 -30.03 34.18 -6.66
CA ILE A 22 -30.08 33.36 -7.90
C ILE A 22 -28.73 32.61 -7.97
N VAL A 23 -28.64 31.36 -7.50
CA VAL A 23 -28.75 30.10 -8.27
C VAL A 23 -27.88 30.10 -9.54
N MET A 24 -26.68 29.50 -9.47
CA MET A 24 -25.97 29.05 -10.68
C MET A 24 -26.15 27.54 -10.85
N LEU A 25 -26.86 27.18 -11.92
CA LEU A 25 -26.93 25.83 -12.48
C LEU A 25 -26.57 25.94 -13.97
N GLY A 26 -25.54 25.18 -14.36
CA GLY A 26 -25.40 24.43 -15.62
C GLY A 26 -25.55 25.13 -16.97
N GLY A 27 -24.54 24.99 -17.82
CA GLY A 27 -24.70 25.19 -19.26
C GLY A 27 -23.41 24.99 -20.06
N ALA A 28 -23.24 23.78 -20.60
CA ALA A 28 -22.22 23.45 -21.58
C ALA A 28 -22.46 24.18 -22.91
N LEU A 29 -21.40 24.67 -23.56
CA LEU A 29 -21.45 25.24 -24.90
C LEU A 29 -20.58 24.42 -25.86
N LEU A 30 -21.26 23.79 -26.82
CA LEU A 30 -20.69 23.17 -28.01
C LEU A 30 -20.33 24.27 -29.02
N ALA A 31 -19.11 24.24 -29.57
CA ALA A 31 -18.74 25.01 -30.73
C ALA A 31 -18.13 24.07 -31.79
N GLN A 32 -18.82 23.95 -32.93
CA GLN A 32 -18.22 23.45 -34.19
C GLN A 32 -17.66 24.66 -34.97
N PRO A 33 -16.52 24.53 -35.68
CA PRO A 33 -16.05 25.60 -36.54
C PRO A 33 -16.59 25.43 -37.97
N VAL A 34 -17.26 26.47 -38.46
CA VAL A 34 -17.50 26.68 -39.89
C VAL A 34 -16.18 27.15 -40.49
N ALA A 35 -15.67 26.39 -41.46
CA ALA A 35 -14.52 26.75 -42.26
C ALA A 35 -14.96 27.59 -43.46
N SER A 36 -14.33 28.74 -43.68
CA SER A 36 -14.20 29.33 -45.03
C SER A 36 -13.18 30.47 -45.09
N LEU A 37 -12.31 30.34 -46.11
CA LEU A 37 -11.68 31.40 -46.90
C LEU A 37 -10.53 32.20 -46.28
N LEU A 38 -9.28 31.74 -46.51
CA LEU A 38 -8.23 32.56 -47.13
C LEU A 38 -7.21 31.66 -47.89
N PRO A 39 -6.61 32.14 -49.00
CA PRO A 39 -5.88 31.31 -49.96
C PRO A 39 -4.36 31.27 -49.75
N GLY A 40 -3.79 30.08 -49.97
CA GLY A 40 -2.62 29.85 -50.80
C GLY A 40 -1.28 30.47 -50.43
N GLY A 41 -0.43 29.69 -49.75
CA GLY A 41 1.02 29.89 -49.81
C GLY A 41 1.78 29.09 -48.78
N TRP A 42 2.61 28.15 -49.26
CA TRP A 42 3.68 27.45 -48.54
C TRP A 42 3.27 26.21 -47.73
N GLN A 43 3.21 25.07 -48.44
CA GLN A 43 3.43 23.76 -47.85
C GLN A 43 4.88 23.67 -47.33
N LYS A 44 5.06 23.74 -46.01
CA LYS A 44 6.08 22.97 -45.32
C LYS A 44 5.36 22.00 -44.39
N SER A 45 5.69 20.73 -44.50
CA SER A 45 5.18 19.67 -43.65
C SER A 45 5.42 20.01 -42.18
N VAL A 46 4.36 20.40 -41.48
CA VAL A 46 4.32 20.31 -40.03
C VAL A 46 3.62 18.99 -39.73
N ILE A 47 4.39 18.02 -39.25
CA ILE A 47 3.84 16.90 -38.51
C ILE A 47 3.03 17.54 -37.37
N ALA A 48 1.71 17.47 -37.46
CA ALA A 48 0.83 17.90 -36.38
C ALA A 48 0.99 16.89 -35.24
N THR A 49 1.96 17.14 -34.36
CA THR A 49 1.86 16.65 -32.98
C THR A 49 0.72 17.41 -32.35
N THR A 50 -0.44 16.75 -32.26
CA THR A 50 -1.52 17.15 -31.37
C THR A 50 -0.99 17.04 -29.94
N ALA A 51 -0.37 18.11 -29.46
CA ALA A 51 -0.12 18.29 -28.04
C ALA A 51 -1.49 18.37 -27.36
N ALA A 52 -1.92 17.24 -26.79
CA ALA A 52 -3.03 17.21 -25.85
C ALA A 52 -2.71 18.25 -24.76
N ALA A 53 -3.55 19.27 -24.64
CA ALA A 53 -3.41 20.28 -23.59
C ALA A 53 -3.39 19.54 -22.24
N ALA A 54 -2.21 19.48 -21.61
CA ALA A 54 -2.07 18.96 -20.27
C ALA A 54 -2.87 19.88 -19.34
N SER A 55 -3.83 19.33 -18.61
CA SER A 55 -4.52 20.07 -17.56
C SER A 55 -3.51 20.48 -16.50
N ASP A 56 -3.53 21.74 -16.09
CA ASP A 56 -2.63 22.27 -15.06
C ASP A 56 -2.66 21.41 -13.78
N PRO A 57 -1.54 21.28 -13.04
CA PRO A 57 -1.52 20.54 -11.80
C PRO A 57 -2.48 21.16 -10.77
N VAL A 58 -3.30 20.34 -10.11
CA VAL A 58 -4.29 20.81 -9.11
C VAL A 58 -4.13 20.03 -7.81
N LEU A 59 -3.94 20.75 -6.71
CA LEU A 59 -3.96 20.24 -5.34
C LEU A 59 -5.37 20.40 -4.76
N LYS A 60 -6.03 19.29 -4.41
CA LYS A 60 -7.39 19.29 -3.85
C LYS A 60 -7.40 18.77 -2.43
N LEU A 61 -7.96 19.55 -1.50
CA LEU A 61 -8.15 19.10 -0.12
C LEU A 61 -9.17 17.94 -0.10
N SER A 62 -8.79 16.82 0.49
CA SER A 62 -9.65 15.65 0.66
C SER A 62 -10.16 15.53 2.10
N GLN A 63 -9.31 15.81 3.09
CA GLN A 63 -9.66 15.69 4.51
C GLN A 63 -8.90 16.72 5.35
N GLN A 64 -9.47 17.06 6.51
CA GLN A 64 -8.78 17.83 7.54
C GLN A 64 -9.16 17.34 8.94
N SER A 65 -8.25 17.46 9.89
CA SER A 65 -8.47 17.17 11.30
C SER A 65 -7.57 18.06 12.17
N PHE A 66 -7.92 18.24 13.44
CA PHE A 66 -7.06 18.93 14.40
C PHE A 66 -6.09 17.93 15.05
N VAL A 67 -4.85 18.37 15.31
CA VAL A 67 -3.88 17.63 16.14
C VAL A 67 -3.90 18.18 17.57
N THR A 68 -3.96 19.51 17.69
CA THR A 68 -4.07 20.28 18.93
C THR A 68 -4.47 21.73 18.59
N ALA A 69 -4.72 22.58 19.58
CA ALA A 69 -4.87 24.02 19.38
C ALA A 69 -3.64 24.60 18.68
N GLY A 70 -3.84 25.21 17.51
CA GLY A 70 -2.76 25.77 16.70
C GLY A 70 -2.12 24.80 15.72
N ALA A 71 -2.52 23.52 15.65
CA ALA A 71 -2.03 22.60 14.62
C ALA A 71 -3.14 21.73 14.02
N LYS A 72 -3.14 21.61 12.69
CA LYS A 72 -4.10 20.81 11.92
C LYS A 72 -3.40 19.88 10.95
N ARG A 73 -3.97 18.70 10.80
CA ARG A 73 -3.71 17.77 9.71
C ARG A 73 -4.58 18.16 8.51
N LEU A 74 -3.97 18.30 7.34
CA LEU A 74 -4.61 18.54 6.06
C LEU A 74 -4.12 17.47 5.07
N ASP A 75 -5.05 16.75 4.48
CA ASP A 75 -4.77 15.73 3.46
C ASP A 75 -5.29 16.23 2.10
N TYR A 76 -4.44 16.11 1.10
CA TYR A 76 -4.69 16.58 -0.25
C TYR A 76 -4.44 15.46 -1.26
N VAL A 77 -5.10 15.53 -2.40
CA VAL A 77 -4.77 14.77 -3.60
C VAL A 77 -4.19 15.73 -4.63
N PHE A 78 -2.95 15.50 -5.04
CA PHE A 78 -2.27 16.25 -6.08
C PHE A 78 -2.47 15.56 -7.44
N HIS A 79 -3.20 16.21 -8.34
CA HIS A 79 -3.42 15.75 -9.70
C HIS A 79 -2.45 16.43 -10.65
N THR A 80 -1.78 15.65 -11.50
CA THR A 80 -0.85 16.17 -12.51
C THR A 80 -0.81 15.27 -13.75
N THR A 81 -0.10 15.71 -14.79
CA THR A 81 0.13 14.93 -16.01
C THR A 81 1.63 14.68 -16.17
N ARG A 82 2.02 13.40 -16.32
CA ARG A 82 3.40 12.98 -16.59
C ARG A 82 3.45 12.36 -17.99
N GLY A 83 4.04 13.08 -18.95
CA GLY A 83 3.91 12.72 -20.36
C GLY A 83 2.45 12.80 -20.81
N SER A 84 1.86 11.68 -21.21
CA SER A 84 0.44 11.56 -21.57
C SER A 84 -0.44 10.99 -20.44
N SER A 85 0.16 10.55 -19.33
CA SER A 85 -0.55 9.87 -18.25
C SER A 85 -1.03 10.86 -17.19
N LYS A 86 -2.32 10.82 -16.86
CA LYS A 86 -2.86 11.50 -15.69
C LYS A 86 -2.48 10.70 -14.44
N VAL A 87 -1.89 11.38 -13.48
CA VAL A 87 -1.40 10.79 -12.23
C VAL A 87 -1.98 11.56 -11.06
N GLN A 88 -2.25 10.84 -9.97
CA GLN A 88 -2.58 11.43 -8.68
C GLN A 88 -1.62 10.89 -7.62
N THR A 89 -1.30 11.73 -6.66
CA THR A 89 -0.46 11.39 -5.51
C THR A 89 -1.02 12.10 -4.28
N ASP A 90 -1.12 11.37 -3.16
CA ASP A 90 -1.53 11.95 -1.89
C ASP A 90 -0.43 12.84 -1.28
N VAL A 91 -0.86 13.94 -0.67
CA VAL A 91 -0.02 14.94 -0.02
C VAL A 91 -0.59 15.23 1.36
N HIS A 92 0.32 15.31 2.31
CA HIS A 92 0.04 15.20 3.73
C HIS A 92 0.70 16.38 4.44
N VAL A 93 -0.09 17.22 5.10
CA VAL A 93 0.41 18.49 5.67
C VAL A 93 0.02 18.61 7.13
N ILE A 94 0.97 18.97 7.99
CA ILE A 94 0.66 19.59 9.28
C ILE A 94 0.81 21.10 9.11
N GLU A 95 -0.29 21.84 9.19
CA GLU A 95 -0.30 23.30 9.26
C GLU A 95 -0.23 23.72 10.73
N ILE A 96 0.77 24.52 11.08
CA ILE A 96 1.01 25.03 12.44
C ILE A 96 0.87 26.55 12.43
N ASP A 97 0.01 27.09 13.27
CA ASP A 97 -0.18 28.52 13.51
C ASP A 97 0.64 28.98 14.72
N LEU A 98 1.79 29.59 14.45
CA LEU A 98 2.72 30.08 15.46
C LEU A 98 2.19 31.30 16.22
N SER A 99 1.09 31.94 15.78
CA SER A 99 0.40 32.97 16.57
C SER A 99 -0.36 32.38 17.76
N ASN A 100 -0.66 31.08 17.72
CA ASN A 100 -1.27 30.38 18.84
C ASN A 100 -0.22 30.10 19.94
N PRO A 101 -0.42 30.58 21.18
CA PRO A 101 0.58 30.44 22.24
C PRO A 101 0.77 28.99 22.73
N TYR A 102 -0.16 28.08 22.38
CA TYR A 102 -0.17 26.71 22.87
C TYR A 102 0.57 25.71 21.99
N VAL A 103 1.09 26.14 20.84
CA VAL A 103 1.85 25.27 19.93
C VAL A 103 3.28 25.78 19.79
N SER A 104 4.24 24.87 19.67
CA SER A 104 5.63 25.21 19.34
C SER A 104 6.24 24.13 18.45
N LEU A 105 7.37 24.48 17.83
CA LEU A 105 8.15 23.57 17.00
C LEU A 105 9.53 23.40 17.62
N ASN A 106 10.07 22.19 17.53
CA ASN A 106 11.45 21.93 17.94
C ASN A 106 12.10 20.86 17.05
N ALA A 107 13.43 20.90 16.92
CA ALA A 107 14.16 19.78 16.35
C ALA A 107 14.17 18.62 17.36
N ILE A 108 13.96 17.41 16.87
CA ILE A 108 14.09 16.18 17.66
C ILE A 108 15.25 15.37 17.08
N SER A 109 16.18 14.96 17.92
CA SER A 109 17.38 14.22 17.47
C SER A 109 17.18 12.71 17.56
N GLY A 110 18.24 11.96 17.27
CA GLY A 110 18.38 10.54 17.51
C GLY A 110 18.05 10.07 18.94
N LYS A 111 18.37 8.82 19.24
CA LYS A 111 18.09 8.19 20.55
C LYS A 111 18.56 9.09 21.69
N ASN A 112 17.71 9.25 22.70
CA ASN A 112 17.96 10.09 23.88
C ASN A 112 18.26 11.55 23.50
N ASN A 113 17.65 12.04 22.43
CA ASN A 113 17.87 13.38 21.88
C ASN A 113 19.36 13.71 21.61
N SER A 114 20.11 12.74 21.05
CA SER A 114 21.55 12.90 20.77
C SER A 114 21.88 12.85 19.27
N ILE A 115 23.05 13.40 18.92
CA ILE A 115 23.65 13.38 17.59
C ILE A 115 24.42 12.06 17.38
N GLY A 116 24.34 11.51 16.17
CA GLY A 116 25.09 10.30 15.80
C GLY A 116 24.48 9.00 16.37
N GLN A 117 23.20 9.01 16.72
CA GLN A 117 22.46 7.84 17.22
C GLN A 117 21.08 7.77 16.57
N VAL A 118 21.00 7.38 15.29
CA VAL A 118 19.74 7.39 14.52
C VAL A 118 18.59 6.66 15.22
N ASN A 119 17.36 7.16 15.01
CA ASN A 119 16.13 6.56 15.56
C ASN A 119 14.95 6.78 14.58
N THR A 120 13.82 6.12 14.83
CA THR A 120 12.60 6.37 14.05
C THR A 120 11.91 7.65 14.53
N ILE A 121 11.22 8.38 13.63
CA ILE A 121 10.48 9.60 14.00
C ILE A 121 9.43 9.32 15.08
N LEU A 122 8.80 8.14 15.07
CA LEU A 122 7.87 7.75 16.13
C LEU A 122 8.54 7.68 17.51
N ASN A 123 9.71 7.05 17.60
CA ASN A 123 10.44 6.96 18.87
C ASN A 123 10.95 8.33 19.31
N MET A 124 11.54 9.11 18.40
CA MET A 124 11.98 10.49 18.70
C MET A 124 10.81 11.34 19.22
N SER A 125 9.63 11.21 18.62
CA SER A 125 8.42 11.93 19.06
C SER A 125 8.00 11.53 20.47
N LYS A 126 8.03 10.23 20.78
CA LYS A 126 7.72 9.72 22.12
C LYS A 126 8.73 10.18 23.17
N GLU A 127 10.03 10.08 22.87
CA GLU A 127 11.12 10.48 23.76
C GLU A 127 11.05 11.98 24.11
N ASN A 128 10.59 12.82 23.19
CA ASN A 128 10.52 14.27 23.39
C ASN A 128 9.12 14.77 23.79
N GLY A 129 8.07 13.95 23.70
CA GLY A 129 6.68 14.37 23.98
C GLY A 129 6.03 15.20 22.86
N ALA A 130 6.47 15.03 21.61
CA ALA A 130 5.84 15.67 20.46
C ALA A 130 4.46 15.07 20.15
N VAL A 131 3.51 15.90 19.72
CA VAL A 131 2.15 15.48 19.30
C VAL A 131 2.04 15.24 17.79
N ALA A 132 3.01 15.70 17.01
CA ALA A 132 3.21 15.33 15.61
C ALA A 132 4.68 15.55 15.24
N ALA A 133 5.17 14.91 14.18
CA ALA A 133 6.52 15.14 13.70
C ALA A 133 6.72 14.67 12.25
N ILE A 134 7.75 15.22 11.59
CA ILE A 134 8.29 14.71 10.33
C ILE A 134 9.80 14.48 10.42
N ASN A 135 10.36 13.70 9.51
CA ASN A 135 11.82 13.65 9.33
C ASN A 135 12.38 14.96 8.79
N ALA A 136 13.67 15.22 8.98
CA ALA A 136 14.29 16.47 8.57
C ALA A 136 15.56 16.29 7.73
N ASP A 137 16.73 16.33 8.34
CA ASP A 137 17.99 16.56 7.64
C ASP A 137 18.47 15.34 6.84
N VAL A 138 19.28 15.62 5.81
CA VAL A 138 20.04 14.58 5.12
C VAL A 138 21.25 14.17 5.96
N PHE A 139 21.64 12.90 5.84
CA PHE A 139 22.76 12.33 6.58
C PHE A 139 23.44 11.23 5.78
N VAL A 140 24.69 10.92 6.14
CA VAL A 140 25.44 9.82 5.53
C VAL A 140 25.12 8.54 6.29
N MET A 141 24.32 7.65 5.68
CA MET A 141 23.85 6.41 6.31
C MET A 141 24.97 5.45 6.73
N GLY A 142 26.13 5.49 6.06
CA GLY A 142 27.28 4.62 6.36
C GLY A 142 28.17 5.11 7.51
N ASN A 143 27.92 6.31 8.04
CA ASN A 143 28.69 6.91 9.13
C ASN A 143 27.90 6.83 10.45
N GLU A 144 28.23 7.68 11.42
CA GLU A 144 27.58 7.70 12.74
C GLU A 144 26.11 8.19 12.69
N GLY A 145 25.65 8.69 11.54
CA GLY A 145 24.27 9.14 11.36
C GLY A 145 23.98 10.50 11.97
N ALA A 146 24.97 11.41 11.95
CA ALA A 146 24.79 12.82 12.28
C ALA A 146 24.16 13.60 11.11
N PRO A 147 23.36 14.66 11.40
CA PRO A 147 22.85 15.58 10.38
C PRO A 147 23.99 16.29 9.63
N MET A 148 23.79 16.58 8.34
CA MET A 148 24.75 17.34 7.53
C MET A 148 24.55 18.85 7.61
N GLY A 149 23.34 19.31 7.94
CA GLY A 149 23.04 20.71 8.24
C GLY A 149 23.22 21.04 9.71
N GLY A 150 22.96 22.32 10.03
CA GLY A 150 22.96 22.78 11.42
C GLY A 150 21.74 22.27 12.17
N GLN A 151 21.92 21.94 13.44
CA GLN A 151 20.83 21.56 14.32
C GLN A 151 20.88 22.34 15.63
N ILE A 152 19.73 22.89 16.01
CA ILE A 152 19.47 23.51 17.31
C ILE A 152 18.19 22.87 17.86
N ALA A 153 18.23 22.38 19.09
CA ALA A 153 17.08 21.77 19.75
C ALA A 153 16.89 22.40 21.14
N SER A 154 15.72 22.97 21.40
CA SER A 154 15.40 23.67 22.66
C SER A 154 16.41 24.78 23.01
N GLY A 155 16.87 25.51 21.99
CA GLY A 155 17.92 26.52 22.13
C GLY A 155 19.34 26.00 22.35
N MET A 156 19.55 24.68 22.43
CA MET A 156 20.87 24.07 22.53
C MET A 156 21.47 23.87 21.13
N PHE A 157 22.72 24.30 20.92
CA PHE A 157 23.42 24.09 19.65
C PHE A 157 23.93 22.65 19.56
N MET A 158 23.19 21.82 18.81
CA MET A 158 23.43 20.38 18.73
C MET A 158 24.51 20.04 17.72
N SER A 159 24.51 20.67 16.55
CA SER A 159 25.54 20.47 15.52
C SER A 159 25.66 21.70 14.60
N SER A 160 26.87 21.94 14.09
CA SER A 160 27.09 22.97 13.07
C SER A 160 26.73 22.46 11.66
N PRO A 161 26.46 23.35 10.68
CA PRO A 161 26.35 22.96 9.27
C PRO A 161 27.68 22.45 8.68
N SER A 162 27.64 21.39 7.89
CA SER A 162 28.79 20.94 7.09
C SER A 162 29.14 21.98 6.02
N LYS A 163 30.42 22.03 5.62
CA LYS A 163 30.93 22.92 4.55
C LYS A 163 30.52 22.44 3.15
N LEU A 164 29.23 22.55 2.86
CA LEU A 164 28.58 22.15 1.61
C LEU A 164 27.84 23.35 1.02
N LYS A 165 27.86 23.49 -0.31
CA LYS A 165 27.31 24.66 -0.99
C LYS A 165 25.79 24.57 -1.08
N GLY A 166 25.10 25.64 -0.70
CA GLY A 166 23.66 25.79 -0.93
C GLY A 166 22.75 24.87 -0.10
N MET A 167 23.22 24.38 1.06
CA MET A 167 22.38 23.71 2.07
C MET A 167 21.55 24.73 2.83
N TYR A 168 20.23 24.68 2.68
CA TYR A 168 19.33 25.53 3.46
C TYR A 168 18.82 24.80 4.70
N ALA A 169 18.67 25.53 5.80
CA ALA A 169 18.06 25.05 7.04
C ALA A 169 16.74 25.79 7.29
N PHE A 170 15.82 25.11 7.99
CA PHE A 170 14.65 25.73 8.58
C PHE A 170 14.91 25.99 10.06
N SER A 171 14.56 27.18 10.55
CA SER A 171 14.71 27.55 11.95
C SER A 171 13.53 28.35 12.46
N VAL A 172 13.37 28.38 13.79
CA VAL A 172 12.42 29.24 14.49
C VAL A 172 13.19 29.97 15.58
N THR A 173 13.09 31.31 15.62
CA THR A 173 13.74 32.10 16.68
C THR A 173 13.01 31.98 18.01
N LYS A 174 13.63 32.42 19.12
CA LYS A 174 12.97 32.48 20.44
C LYS A 174 11.72 33.39 20.44
N GLU A 175 11.66 34.35 19.53
CA GLU A 175 10.49 35.20 19.27
C GLU A 175 9.45 34.53 18.36
N ARG A 176 9.56 33.22 18.12
CA ARG A 176 8.62 32.40 17.33
C ARG A 176 8.56 32.79 15.85
N LYS A 177 9.62 33.37 15.31
CA LYS A 177 9.70 33.74 13.89
C LYS A 177 10.29 32.59 13.06
N PRO A 178 9.56 32.03 12.08
CA PRO A 178 10.11 31.01 11.19
C PRO A 178 11.05 31.65 10.16
N MET A 179 12.14 30.95 9.85
CA MET A 179 13.16 31.37 8.90
C MET A 179 13.63 30.17 8.07
N ILE A 180 14.00 30.46 6.81
CA ILE A 180 14.72 29.52 5.96
C ILE A 180 15.91 30.28 5.39
N ASP A 181 17.12 29.80 5.67
CA ASP A 181 18.36 30.42 5.23
C ASP A 181 19.48 29.38 5.07
N ASN A 182 20.52 29.74 4.35
CA ASN A 182 21.76 28.99 4.27
C ASN A 182 22.73 29.56 5.32
N TYR A 183 23.17 28.72 6.26
CA TYR A 183 24.07 29.12 7.33
C TYR A 183 25.42 28.44 7.19
N SER A 184 26.50 29.20 7.39
CA SER A 184 27.83 28.64 7.63
C SER A 184 28.21 28.74 9.11
N PHE A 185 29.27 28.03 9.48
CA PHE A 185 29.87 28.09 10.82
C PHE A 185 31.21 28.83 10.77
N GLU A 186 31.43 29.73 11.72
CA GLU A 186 32.72 30.36 12.00
C GLU A 186 33.04 30.21 13.48
N GLY A 187 34.26 29.76 13.79
CA GLY A 187 34.73 29.69 15.17
C GLY A 187 36.23 29.74 15.30
N MET A 188 36.68 30.01 16.53
CA MET A 188 38.09 30.16 16.89
C MET A 188 38.32 29.64 18.31
N VAL A 189 39.43 28.95 18.50
CA VAL A 189 39.97 28.59 19.81
C VAL A 189 41.14 29.50 20.13
N THR A 190 41.22 29.97 21.37
CA THR A 190 42.29 30.82 21.90
C THR A 190 42.90 30.15 23.14
N ALA A 191 44.20 29.89 23.09
CA ALA A 191 44.97 29.35 24.19
C ALA A 191 45.36 30.44 25.20
N ALA A 192 45.87 30.04 26.37
CA ALA A 192 46.29 30.95 27.44
C ALA A 192 47.44 31.89 27.02
N ASP A 193 48.29 31.47 26.06
CA ASP A 193 49.37 32.28 25.50
C ASP A 193 48.90 33.29 24.43
N GLY A 194 47.59 33.32 24.14
CA GLY A 194 46.97 34.19 23.14
C GLY A 194 47.05 33.65 21.70
N SER A 195 47.69 32.51 21.46
CA SER A 195 47.68 31.85 20.16
C SER A 195 46.27 31.39 19.79
N THR A 196 45.97 31.35 18.49
CA THR A 196 44.62 31.04 18.00
C THR A 196 44.63 29.96 16.92
N PHE A 197 43.58 29.15 16.89
CA PHE A 197 43.33 28.19 15.81
C PHE A 197 41.85 28.21 15.39
N LEU A 198 41.58 27.99 14.09
CA LEU A 198 40.22 27.99 13.57
C LEU A 198 39.45 26.74 13.99
N LEU A 199 38.24 26.95 14.51
CA LEU A 199 37.29 25.88 14.77
C LEU A 199 36.42 25.66 13.53
N GLU A 200 36.30 24.41 13.11
CA GLU A 200 35.67 24.04 11.84
C GLU A 200 34.25 23.53 12.00
N GLY A 201 33.87 23.07 13.20
CA GLY A 201 32.51 22.68 13.51
C GLY A 201 32.32 22.09 14.90
N VAL A 202 31.07 21.74 15.18
CA VAL A 202 30.58 21.16 16.43
C VAL A 202 29.77 19.89 16.11
N ASN A 203 30.08 18.78 16.78
CA ASN A 203 29.35 17.50 16.73
C ASN A 203 29.06 16.97 15.31
N GLN A 204 30.05 16.98 14.42
CA GLN A 204 29.89 16.53 13.03
C GLN A 204 30.49 15.15 12.80
N SER A 205 29.77 14.28 12.09
CA SER A 205 30.36 13.13 11.41
C SER A 205 31.38 13.58 10.36
N ALA A 206 32.27 12.66 9.95
CA ALA A 206 33.13 12.91 8.80
C ALA A 206 32.32 13.03 7.49
N TYR A 207 32.70 13.97 6.63
CA TYR A 207 32.10 14.22 5.31
C TYR A 207 33.15 14.69 4.30
N VAL A 208 32.77 14.80 3.03
CA VAL A 208 33.61 15.37 1.96
C VAL A 208 33.22 16.84 1.75
N PRO A 209 34.08 17.82 2.08
CA PRO A 209 33.75 19.22 1.87
C PRO A 209 33.73 19.61 0.39
N GLU A 210 32.82 20.50 0.01
CA GLU A 210 32.72 21.01 -1.38
C GLU A 210 33.53 22.29 -1.62
N THR A 211 34.23 22.77 -0.59
CA THR A 211 34.89 24.07 -0.59
C THR A 211 36.41 24.02 -0.49
N SER A 212 37.01 22.87 -0.18
CA SER A 212 38.45 22.77 0.15
C SER A 212 39.26 21.80 -0.71
N GLY A 213 38.64 21.04 -1.62
CA GLY A 213 39.34 20.01 -2.41
C GLY A 213 39.94 18.85 -1.60
N SER A 214 39.70 18.80 -0.28
CA SER A 214 40.12 17.73 0.61
C SER A 214 39.17 16.54 0.52
N SER A 215 39.69 15.31 0.56
CA SER A 215 38.90 14.09 0.65
C SER A 215 38.27 13.86 2.03
N TYR A 216 38.69 14.61 3.06
CA TYR A 216 38.25 14.44 4.45
C TYR A 216 38.00 15.79 5.14
N SER A 217 36.86 15.93 5.81
CA SER A 217 36.49 17.14 6.58
C SER A 217 37.38 17.42 7.79
N HIS A 218 37.92 16.37 8.42
CA HIS A 218 38.63 16.48 9.69
C HIS A 218 40.16 16.61 9.55
N VAL A 219 40.73 16.51 8.35
CA VAL A 219 42.18 16.61 8.14
C VAL A 219 42.67 18.05 8.31
N ASN A 220 43.70 18.25 9.14
CA ASN A 220 44.29 19.56 9.49
C ASN A 220 43.33 20.50 10.26
N LYS A 221 42.25 19.95 10.81
CA LYS A 221 41.14 20.72 11.36
C LYS A 221 40.92 20.44 12.85
N MET A 222 40.21 21.37 13.49
CA MET A 222 39.78 21.30 14.89
C MET A 222 38.24 21.31 14.96
N TYR A 223 37.67 20.42 15.77
CA TYR A 223 36.24 20.29 15.99
C TYR A 223 35.94 20.17 17.49
N ILE A 224 34.77 20.66 17.92
CA ILE A 224 34.25 20.47 19.28
C ILE A 224 33.26 19.30 19.30
N TYR A 225 33.36 18.46 20.32
CA TYR A 225 32.34 17.45 20.65
C TYR A 225 31.81 17.70 22.06
N THR A 226 30.50 17.91 22.19
CA THR A 226 29.79 18.15 23.46
C THR A 226 28.99 16.92 23.89
N SER A 227 28.35 16.97 25.05
CA SER A 227 27.44 15.91 25.52
C SER A 227 26.29 15.59 24.55
N ALA A 228 25.95 16.52 23.65
CA ALA A 228 24.98 16.27 22.58
C ALA A 228 25.44 15.19 21.59
N TRP A 229 26.74 14.89 21.49
CA TRP A 229 27.24 13.75 20.73
C TRP A 229 26.98 12.44 21.49
N GLY A 230 26.12 11.58 20.95
CA GLY A 230 25.63 10.40 21.65
C GLY A 230 26.64 9.25 21.76
N GLY A 231 27.65 9.23 20.88
CA GLY A 231 28.67 8.18 20.80
C GLY A 231 29.78 8.34 21.86
N THR A 232 30.35 7.21 22.31
CA THR A 232 31.58 7.19 23.12
C THR A 232 32.84 7.44 22.28
N GLU A 233 32.68 7.41 20.96
CA GLU A 233 33.74 7.64 19.99
C GLU A 233 33.30 8.75 19.04
N ARG A 234 34.25 9.61 18.67
CA ARG A 234 34.09 10.60 17.61
C ARG A 234 34.50 9.97 16.26
N PRO A 235 34.23 10.59 15.10
CA PRO A 235 34.32 9.94 13.80
C PRO A 235 35.67 9.30 13.51
N LYS A 236 35.65 7.98 13.26
CA LYS A 236 36.85 7.19 12.93
C LYS A 236 37.37 7.46 11.52
N ASN A 237 36.47 7.81 10.61
CA ASN A 237 36.76 8.03 9.19
C ASN A 237 37.31 9.44 8.94
N SER A 238 38.37 9.84 9.65
CA SER A 238 38.93 11.20 9.61
C SER A 238 40.24 11.34 8.82
N GLY A 239 40.77 10.26 8.24
CA GLY A 239 42.01 10.27 7.43
C GLY A 239 43.31 9.97 8.19
N SER A 240 43.34 10.15 9.52
CA SER A 240 44.38 9.59 10.42
C SER A 240 43.91 9.61 11.90
N THR A 241 44.79 9.19 12.82
CA THR A 241 44.57 9.17 14.27
C THR A 241 44.52 10.60 14.86
N PRO A 242 43.53 10.92 15.70
CA PRO A 242 43.35 12.26 16.26
C PRO A 242 44.30 12.54 17.44
N THR A 243 44.51 13.82 17.76
CA THR A 243 44.87 14.28 19.11
C THR A 243 43.64 14.92 19.74
N GLU A 244 43.34 14.59 20.99
CA GLU A 244 42.13 15.06 21.68
C GLU A 244 42.42 15.77 23.00
N VAL A 245 41.60 16.77 23.31
CA VAL A 245 41.74 17.59 24.53
C VAL A 245 40.41 17.61 25.26
N LEU A 246 40.37 17.16 26.51
CA LEU A 246 39.22 17.30 27.39
C LEU A 246 39.26 18.66 28.07
N VAL A 247 38.18 19.41 27.93
CA VAL A 247 37.99 20.72 28.57
C VAL A 247 36.77 20.65 29.46
N ARG A 248 36.89 21.01 30.74
CA ARG A 248 35.76 21.21 31.65
C ARG A 248 35.82 22.59 32.27
N ASN A 249 34.67 23.26 32.35
CA ASN A 249 34.55 24.60 32.93
C ASN A 249 35.60 25.60 32.38
N GLY A 250 35.96 25.46 31.09
CA GLY A 250 36.95 26.30 30.42
C GLY A 250 38.42 25.98 30.73
N ILE A 251 38.71 24.91 31.47
CA ILE A 251 40.06 24.48 31.84
C ILE A 251 40.39 23.14 31.15
N ILE A 252 41.63 23.00 30.67
CA ILE A 252 42.12 21.76 30.06
C ILE A 252 42.40 20.72 31.17
N GLU A 253 41.72 19.58 31.14
CA GLU A 253 41.92 18.50 32.12
C GLU A 253 42.80 17.36 31.59
N GLU A 254 42.67 17.05 30.30
CA GLU A 254 43.39 15.93 29.68
C GLU A 254 43.80 16.31 28.25
N ILE A 255 45.00 15.90 27.86
CA ILE A 255 45.46 15.93 26.46
C ILE A 255 45.90 14.51 26.09
N SER A 256 45.20 13.91 25.15
CA SER A 256 45.51 12.60 24.58
C SER A 256 46.17 12.79 23.22
N ILE A 257 47.50 12.72 23.20
CA ILE A 257 48.31 12.88 21.99
C ILE A 257 48.22 11.64 21.10
N ASP A 258 47.88 11.86 19.83
CA ASP A 258 47.79 10.83 18.78
C ASP A 258 46.95 9.62 19.21
N ALA A 259 45.94 9.88 20.07
CA ALA A 259 44.98 8.91 20.54
C ALA A 259 43.64 9.60 20.89
N ALA A 260 42.59 8.78 20.84
CA ALA A 260 41.24 9.14 21.25
C ALA A 260 41.10 9.12 22.78
N ILE A 261 40.42 10.12 23.36
CA ILE A 261 39.90 10.04 24.73
C ILE A 261 38.72 9.04 24.74
N ALA A 262 38.70 8.17 25.75
CA ALA A 262 37.65 7.17 25.90
C ALA A 262 36.40 7.75 26.56
N GLY A 263 35.22 7.39 26.05
CA GLY A 263 33.95 7.78 26.65
C GLY A 263 33.30 9.00 26.00
N LYS A 264 32.18 9.44 26.58
CA LYS A 264 31.40 10.57 26.08
C LYS A 264 32.01 11.89 26.52
N ALA A 265 31.77 12.94 25.73
CA ALA A 265 32.03 14.30 26.19
C ALA A 265 31.15 14.62 27.42
N PRO A 266 31.69 15.33 28.42
CA PRO A 266 30.96 15.62 29.65
C PRO A 266 29.90 16.72 29.46
N GLU A 267 28.92 16.78 30.37
CA GLU A 267 27.87 17.83 30.36
C GLU A 267 28.40 19.23 30.71
N ASP A 268 29.43 19.32 31.56
CA ASP A 268 30.06 20.55 32.00
C ASP A 268 31.32 20.92 31.17
N GLY A 269 31.43 20.36 29.96
CA GLY A 269 32.62 20.51 29.14
C GLY A 269 32.47 20.01 27.70
N TYR A 270 33.62 19.80 27.06
CA TYR A 270 33.70 19.30 25.68
C TYR A 270 35.05 18.64 25.39
N ILE A 271 35.12 17.93 24.27
CA ILE A 271 36.36 17.38 23.72
C ILE A 271 36.72 18.16 22.45
N LEU A 272 37.92 18.75 22.38
CA LEU A 272 38.50 19.20 21.12
C LEU A 272 39.09 17.99 20.41
N ARG A 273 38.60 17.72 19.19
CA ARG A 273 39.19 16.75 18.29
C ARG A 273 40.03 17.47 17.26
N THR A 274 41.31 17.11 17.18
CA THR A 274 42.28 17.77 16.31
C THR A 274 43.04 16.76 15.45
N HIS A 275 43.52 17.23 14.32
CA HIS A 275 44.31 16.44 13.38
C HIS A 275 45.35 17.32 12.68
N GLY A 276 46.51 16.76 12.34
CA GLY A 276 47.52 17.42 11.50
C GLY A 276 47.95 18.74 12.09
N THR A 277 47.84 19.84 11.33
CA THR A 277 48.21 21.18 11.84
C THR A 277 47.45 21.60 13.10
N ALA A 278 46.20 21.14 13.30
CA ALA A 278 45.47 21.40 14.54
C ALA A 278 46.04 20.60 15.72
N ALA A 279 46.52 19.38 15.48
CA ALA A 279 47.18 18.57 16.50
C ALA A 279 48.56 19.15 16.84
N THR A 280 49.29 19.70 15.86
CA THR A 280 50.52 20.47 16.09
C THR A 280 50.24 21.68 16.98
N TYR A 281 49.18 22.45 16.69
CA TYR A 281 48.76 23.56 17.54
C TYR A 281 48.51 23.13 18.99
N VAL A 282 47.83 22.00 19.21
CA VAL A 282 47.65 21.44 20.57
C VAL A 282 48.99 21.16 21.24
N LYS A 283 49.92 20.51 20.54
CA LYS A 283 51.25 20.14 21.07
C LYS A 283 52.10 21.37 21.42
N GLU A 284 51.96 22.46 20.68
CA GLU A 284 52.77 23.67 20.84
C GLU A 284 52.21 24.65 21.87
N HIS A 285 50.88 24.76 21.98
CA HIS A 285 50.24 25.86 22.69
C HIS A 285 49.32 25.46 23.86
N LEU A 286 48.92 24.19 23.99
CA LEU A 286 47.98 23.76 25.03
C LEU A 286 48.68 22.94 26.12
N GLN A 287 48.36 23.25 27.38
CA GLN A 287 48.84 22.50 28.55
C GLN A 287 47.70 22.22 29.53
N ILE A 288 47.78 21.08 30.22
CA ILE A 288 46.83 20.71 31.28
C ILE A 288 46.84 21.79 32.38
N GLY A 289 45.65 22.14 32.87
CA GLY A 289 45.42 23.16 33.90
C GLY A 289 45.28 24.59 33.36
N GLN A 290 45.57 24.83 32.07
CA GLN A 290 45.41 26.15 31.48
C GLN A 290 43.97 26.45 31.04
N PRO A 291 43.55 27.73 31.10
CA PRO A 291 42.30 28.15 30.51
C PRO A 291 42.35 28.09 28.98
N ILE A 292 41.22 27.79 28.37
CA ILE A 292 41.04 27.78 26.92
C ILE A 292 39.68 28.38 26.58
N LYS A 293 39.64 29.21 25.55
CA LYS A 293 38.40 29.85 25.08
C LYS A 293 38.03 29.32 23.70
N ALA A 294 36.76 28.99 23.51
CA ALA A 294 36.20 28.67 22.19
C ALA A 294 35.03 29.62 21.90
N ASP A 295 35.18 30.47 20.90
CA ASP A 295 34.14 31.37 20.43
C ASP A 295 33.64 30.92 19.05
N TYR A 296 32.33 30.89 18.83
CA TYR A 296 31.76 30.54 17.53
C TYR A 296 30.39 31.18 17.28
N SER A 297 30.02 31.28 16.01
CA SER A 297 28.74 31.82 15.55
C SER A 297 28.29 31.16 14.26
N LEU A 298 26.99 31.22 13.98
CA LEU A 298 26.47 30.98 12.64
C LEU A 298 26.57 32.24 11.80
N VAL A 299 26.71 32.11 10.49
CA VAL A 299 26.71 33.25 9.56
C VAL A 299 25.66 33.00 8.48
N SER A 300 24.69 33.91 8.37
CA SER A 300 23.70 33.89 7.29
C SER A 300 24.41 34.16 5.96
N GLN A 301 24.35 33.21 5.04
CA GLN A 301 24.91 33.37 3.69
C GLN A 301 24.03 34.25 2.80
N THR A 302 22.78 34.54 3.22
CA THR A 302 21.91 35.50 2.52
C THR A 302 22.24 36.94 2.89
N THR A 303 22.57 37.22 4.17
CA THR A 303 22.73 38.60 4.68
C THR A 303 24.14 38.97 5.09
N GLY A 304 25.02 37.98 5.31
CA GLY A 304 26.35 38.16 5.89
C GLY A 304 26.36 38.37 7.40
N ALA A 305 25.19 38.42 8.05
CA ALA A 305 25.10 38.67 9.48
C ALA A 305 25.51 37.44 10.32
N LYS A 306 26.26 37.70 11.40
CA LYS A 306 26.51 36.71 12.45
C LYS A 306 25.24 36.52 13.29
N ALA A 307 24.96 35.28 13.61
CA ALA A 307 23.86 34.87 14.47
C ALA A 307 24.41 33.98 15.60
N ASP A 308 24.06 34.32 16.83
CA ASP A 308 24.29 33.46 17.98
C ASP A 308 23.36 32.25 17.87
N PRO A 309 23.86 30.99 17.86
CA PRO A 309 23.02 29.80 17.91
C PRO A 309 21.96 29.85 19.02
N ALA A 310 22.27 30.46 20.17
CA ALA A 310 21.33 30.56 21.29
C ALA A 310 20.15 31.52 21.04
N SER A 311 20.14 32.27 19.94
CA SER A 311 18.99 33.10 19.52
C SER A 311 17.86 32.30 18.87
N PHE A 312 18.14 31.06 18.46
CA PHE A 312 17.14 30.17 17.89
C PHE A 312 16.50 29.29 18.96
N GLU A 313 15.21 29.03 18.83
CA GLU A 313 14.54 27.96 19.59
C GLU A 313 14.87 26.61 18.95
N MET A 314 14.81 26.55 17.63
CA MET A 314 15.16 25.37 16.87
C MET A 314 15.78 25.68 15.51
N MET A 315 16.55 24.71 15.01
CA MET A 315 17.06 24.66 13.65
C MET A 315 17.15 23.21 13.22
N ALA A 316 16.73 22.91 12.00
CA ALA A 316 16.93 21.63 11.36
C ALA A 316 17.46 21.87 9.93
N GLY A 317 18.54 21.18 9.60
CA GLY A 317 19.07 21.18 8.23
C GLY A 317 18.07 20.62 7.24
N GLY A 318 18.17 21.11 6.02
CA GLY A 318 17.49 20.59 4.84
C GLY A 318 18.49 20.44 3.71
N HIS A 319 18.01 20.52 2.48
CA HIS A 319 18.86 20.32 1.30
C HIS A 319 18.82 21.54 0.37
N THR A 320 17.79 21.64 -0.47
CA THR A 320 17.73 22.66 -1.53
C THR A 320 16.51 23.55 -1.37
N LEU A 321 16.67 24.84 -1.67
CA LEU A 321 15.56 25.80 -1.67
C LEU A 321 14.56 25.43 -2.78
N LEU A 322 13.27 25.44 -2.45
CA LEU A 322 12.18 25.13 -3.38
C LEU A 322 11.36 26.38 -3.69
N VAL A 323 10.98 27.15 -2.68
CA VAL A 323 10.15 28.34 -2.86
C VAL A 323 10.84 29.54 -2.23
N ASN A 324 10.84 30.65 -2.94
CA ASN A 324 11.34 31.93 -2.43
C ASN A 324 10.40 33.06 -2.85
N ALA A 325 10.06 33.93 -1.91
CA ALA A 325 9.15 35.05 -2.12
C ALA A 325 7.79 34.66 -2.76
N GLY A 326 7.27 33.47 -2.45
CA GLY A 326 6.01 32.95 -3.00
C GLY A 326 6.10 32.49 -4.45
N ALA A 327 7.31 32.27 -4.97
CA ALA A 327 7.56 31.79 -6.32
C ALA A 327 8.52 30.60 -6.32
N ALA A 328 8.45 29.80 -7.40
CA ALA A 328 9.39 28.73 -7.65
C ALA A 328 10.83 29.27 -7.70
N ALA A 329 11.72 28.77 -6.83
CA ALA A 329 13.14 29.10 -6.85
C ALA A 329 13.94 28.09 -7.67
N PRO A 330 15.05 28.50 -8.31
CA PRO A 330 16.07 27.56 -8.76
C PRO A 330 16.59 26.74 -7.58
N PHE A 331 16.87 25.45 -7.81
CA PHE A 331 17.48 24.61 -6.77
C PHE A 331 18.86 25.17 -6.40
N SER A 332 19.08 25.39 -5.10
CA SER A 332 20.28 26.03 -4.56
C SER A 332 21.53 25.15 -4.62
N ARG A 333 21.37 23.87 -4.95
CA ARG A 333 22.44 22.87 -5.08
C ARG A 333 22.02 21.72 -5.99
N ASP A 334 22.99 20.88 -6.34
CA ASP A 334 22.72 19.65 -7.09
C ASP A 334 21.74 18.76 -6.34
N ILE A 335 20.77 18.20 -7.08
CA ILE A 335 19.63 17.47 -6.51
C ILE A 335 19.74 15.95 -6.67
N THR A 336 20.83 15.44 -7.24
CA THR A 336 20.97 14.00 -7.51
C THR A 336 21.03 13.20 -6.20
N GLY A 337 21.71 13.71 -5.17
CA GLY A 337 21.83 13.08 -3.85
C GLY A 337 20.50 12.85 -3.13
N VAL A 338 19.46 13.62 -3.48
CA VAL A 338 18.08 13.45 -2.98
C VAL A 338 17.13 12.91 -4.04
N SER A 339 17.66 12.32 -5.12
CA SER A 339 16.91 11.79 -6.26
C SER A 339 15.92 12.81 -6.83
N GLY A 340 16.29 14.09 -6.93
CA GLY A 340 15.34 15.19 -7.10
C GLY A 340 14.51 15.17 -8.39
N SER A 341 15.02 14.53 -9.44
CA SER A 341 14.33 14.31 -10.71
C SER A 341 13.41 13.08 -10.72
N SER A 342 13.53 12.19 -9.73
CA SER A 342 12.73 10.96 -9.63
C SER A 342 11.41 11.20 -8.91
N TYR A 343 10.39 10.42 -9.26
CA TYR A 343 9.14 10.35 -8.50
C TYR A 343 9.31 9.37 -7.33
N THR A 344 9.36 9.93 -6.13
CA THR A 344 9.60 9.19 -4.88
C THR A 344 8.95 9.91 -3.72
N SER A 345 8.98 9.30 -2.54
CA SER A 345 8.45 9.94 -1.33
C SER A 345 9.25 11.22 -1.01
N ARG A 346 8.59 12.26 -0.52
CA ARG A 346 9.19 13.58 -0.26
C ARG A 346 8.79 14.11 1.09
N THR A 347 9.72 14.87 1.68
CA THR A 347 9.48 15.70 2.86
C THR A 347 9.92 17.13 2.57
N GLY A 348 9.17 18.11 3.04
CA GLY A 348 9.51 19.52 2.90
C GLY A 348 8.91 20.37 4.02
N VAL A 349 9.48 21.56 4.20
CA VAL A 349 8.98 22.53 5.17
C VAL A 349 8.96 23.94 4.56
N GLY A 350 7.96 24.72 4.93
CA GLY A 350 7.86 26.12 4.50
C GLY A 350 6.99 26.95 5.44
N TYR A 351 6.97 28.26 5.24
CA TYR A 351 6.17 29.18 6.04
C TYR A 351 5.42 30.21 5.19
N SER A 352 4.32 30.75 5.72
CA SER A 352 3.46 31.74 5.05
C SER A 352 4.13 33.12 4.95
N LYS A 353 3.61 33.99 4.08
CA LYS A 353 4.20 35.32 3.82
C LYS A 353 4.32 36.21 5.06
N ASP A 354 3.34 36.13 5.95
CA ASP A 354 3.31 36.86 7.22
C ASP A 354 4.11 36.17 8.33
N GLY A 355 4.65 34.97 8.08
CA GLY A 355 5.40 34.17 9.05
C GLY A 355 4.53 33.57 10.16
N SER A 356 3.21 33.67 10.08
CA SER A 356 2.30 33.15 11.13
C SER A 356 2.13 31.64 11.05
N LYS A 357 2.27 31.04 9.86
CA LYS A 357 2.06 29.61 9.63
C LYS A 357 3.30 28.89 9.14
N VAL A 358 3.47 27.66 9.61
CA VAL A 358 4.46 26.69 9.13
C VAL A 358 3.75 25.47 8.56
N TYR A 359 4.28 24.90 7.50
CA TYR A 359 3.76 23.74 6.79
C TYR A 359 4.80 22.63 6.83
N LEU A 360 4.52 21.53 7.51
CA LEU A 360 5.31 20.29 7.45
C LEU A 360 4.65 19.37 6.44
N ILE A 361 5.33 19.07 5.34
CA ILE A 361 4.73 18.45 4.14
C ILE A 361 5.39 17.10 3.86
N THR A 362 4.58 16.06 3.69
CA THR A 362 5.02 14.76 3.20
C THR A 362 4.19 14.28 2.01
N SER A 363 4.75 13.37 1.22
CA SER A 363 4.06 12.63 0.16
C SER A 363 4.78 11.31 -0.05
N GLU A 364 4.07 10.19 -0.17
CA GLU A 364 4.66 8.85 -0.25
C GLU A 364 4.51 8.19 -1.62
N ARG A 365 5.43 7.25 -1.89
CA ARG A 365 5.36 6.31 -3.00
C ARG A 365 4.98 4.92 -2.48
N PHE A 366 3.68 4.66 -2.33
CA PHE A 366 3.16 3.38 -1.82
C PHE A 366 1.74 3.08 -2.35
N ASN A 367 1.41 1.81 -2.56
CA ASN A 367 0.05 1.32 -2.90
C ASN A 367 -0.71 2.13 -3.98
N GLY A 368 -0.04 2.42 -5.11
CA GLY A 368 -0.62 3.20 -6.22
C GLY A 368 -0.25 4.68 -6.21
N ASN A 369 0.15 5.25 -5.06
CA ASN A 369 0.78 6.57 -5.01
C ASN A 369 2.19 6.50 -5.58
N THR A 370 2.51 7.44 -6.47
CA THR A 370 3.77 7.42 -7.22
C THR A 370 4.85 8.33 -6.64
N GLY A 371 4.54 9.04 -5.53
CA GLY A 371 5.39 10.09 -4.98
C GLY A 371 5.46 11.33 -5.87
N LEU A 372 6.39 12.23 -5.57
CA LEU A 372 6.60 13.51 -6.26
C LEU A 372 8.06 13.69 -6.68
N SER A 373 8.29 14.44 -7.76
CA SER A 373 9.59 15.07 -8.03
C SER A 373 9.76 16.35 -7.20
N LEU A 374 10.96 16.92 -7.10
CA LEU A 374 11.14 18.22 -6.42
C LEU A 374 10.40 19.37 -7.10
N LYS A 375 10.26 19.32 -8.44
CA LYS A 375 9.47 20.31 -9.18
C LYS A 375 7.98 20.21 -8.83
N GLU A 376 7.45 18.99 -8.68
CA GLU A 376 6.07 18.79 -8.26
C GLU A 376 5.85 19.19 -6.79
N LEU A 377 6.79 18.87 -5.88
CA LEU A 377 6.75 19.37 -4.50
C LEU A 377 6.77 20.90 -4.43
N GLN A 378 7.55 21.56 -5.28
CA GLN A 378 7.56 23.01 -5.41
C GLN A 378 6.17 23.54 -5.84
N GLN A 379 5.50 22.90 -6.81
CA GLN A 379 4.12 23.27 -7.18
C GLN A 379 3.13 23.06 -6.03
N VAL A 380 3.25 21.95 -5.30
CA VAL A 380 2.45 21.70 -4.10
C VAL A 380 2.64 22.81 -3.07
N MET A 381 3.88 23.19 -2.76
CA MET A 381 4.18 24.28 -1.82
C MET A 381 3.58 25.62 -2.28
N LEU A 382 3.66 25.95 -3.56
CA LEU A 382 3.05 27.16 -4.11
C LEU A 382 1.52 27.16 -3.97
N GLN A 383 0.86 26.04 -4.28
CA GLN A 383 -0.59 25.91 -4.13
C GLN A 383 -1.05 25.92 -2.66
N LEU A 384 -0.20 25.50 -1.72
CA LEU A 384 -0.42 25.65 -0.28
C LEU A 384 -0.23 27.08 0.22
N GLY A 385 0.32 27.99 -0.59
CA GLY A 385 0.61 29.38 -0.21
C GLY A 385 1.92 29.55 0.58
N VAL A 386 2.86 28.61 0.46
CA VAL A 386 4.20 28.73 1.04
C VAL A 386 4.92 29.93 0.43
N PHE A 387 5.48 30.80 1.27
CA PHE A 387 6.24 31.97 0.84
C PHE A 387 7.74 31.70 0.71
N LYS A 388 8.29 30.93 1.65
CA LYS A 388 9.64 30.37 1.53
C LYS A 388 9.61 28.91 1.98
N GLY A 389 10.25 28.03 1.22
CA GLY A 389 10.17 26.58 1.44
C GLY A 389 11.43 25.86 0.99
N VAL A 390 11.79 24.80 1.72
CA VAL A 390 13.01 24.02 1.54
C VAL A 390 12.68 22.52 1.50
N ASN A 391 13.43 21.78 0.69
CA ASN A 391 13.40 20.32 0.67
C ASN A 391 14.11 19.73 1.88
N LEU A 392 13.54 18.67 2.47
CA LEU A 392 14.14 17.87 3.53
C LEU A 392 14.54 16.47 2.97
N ASP A 393 15.07 15.58 3.81
CA ASP A 393 15.39 14.21 3.40
C ASP A 393 14.12 13.46 2.94
N GLY A 394 14.25 12.64 1.90
CA GLY A 394 13.13 12.02 1.20
C GLY A 394 13.26 10.50 1.07
N GLY A 395 12.55 9.93 0.09
CA GLY A 395 12.52 8.49 -0.15
C GLY A 395 12.10 7.71 1.09
N GLY A 396 12.81 6.64 1.41
CA GLY A 396 12.51 5.78 2.56
C GLY A 396 12.59 6.45 3.94
N SER A 397 13.14 7.67 4.03
CA SER A 397 13.16 8.47 5.27
C SER A 397 11.85 9.22 5.50
N THR A 398 11.07 9.47 4.44
CA THR A 398 9.81 10.23 4.49
C THR A 398 8.85 9.61 5.49
N THR A 399 8.63 10.29 6.61
CA THR A 399 7.80 9.80 7.70
C THR A 399 7.03 10.97 8.29
N MET A 400 5.75 10.77 8.55
CA MET A 400 4.97 11.67 9.39
C MET A 400 4.27 10.91 10.50
N ILE A 401 4.42 11.43 11.72
CA ILE A 401 3.77 10.94 12.92
C ILE A 401 2.77 11.99 13.38
N GLU A 402 1.61 11.53 13.84
CA GLU A 402 0.64 12.40 14.49
C GLU A 402 -0.03 11.71 15.68
N ARG A 403 -0.54 12.53 16.59
CA ARG A 403 -1.54 12.17 17.58
C ARG A 403 -2.90 12.53 16.98
N PRO A 404 -3.68 11.58 16.45
CA PRO A 404 -4.93 11.92 15.79
C PRO A 404 -5.94 12.49 16.78
N LEU A 405 -6.90 13.26 16.29
CA LEU A 405 -7.90 13.92 17.12
C LEU A 405 -8.61 12.94 18.08
N GLY A 406 -8.47 13.20 19.38
CA GLY A 406 -9.04 12.40 20.47
C GLY A 406 -8.22 11.18 20.90
N ASN A 407 -7.07 10.91 20.28
CA ASN A 407 -6.18 9.81 20.65
C ASN A 407 -5.07 10.26 21.58
N TYR A 408 -4.72 9.46 22.60
CA TYR A 408 -3.49 9.67 23.36
C TYR A 408 -2.25 9.13 22.64
N ALA A 409 -2.41 8.05 21.87
CA ALA A 409 -1.30 7.38 21.20
C ALA A 409 -0.88 8.10 19.91
N LEU A 410 0.43 8.23 19.73
CA LEU A 410 1.05 8.59 18.46
C LEU A 410 0.97 7.43 17.48
N GLN A 411 0.72 7.73 16.21
CA GLN A 411 0.71 6.76 15.13
C GLN A 411 1.38 7.31 13.87
N LEU A 412 1.71 6.39 12.97
CA LEU A 412 2.10 6.74 11.61
C LEU A 412 0.88 7.32 10.88
N ALA A 413 1.00 8.55 10.36
CA ALA A 413 -0.11 9.29 9.76
C ALA A 413 -0.53 8.73 8.38
N HIS A 414 0.43 8.17 7.65
CA HIS A 414 0.24 7.54 6.34
C HIS A 414 1.35 6.51 6.11
N SER A 415 1.15 5.56 5.18
CA SER A 415 2.17 4.54 4.90
C SER A 415 3.50 5.18 4.47
N THR A 416 4.62 4.58 4.89
CA THR A 416 5.93 4.90 4.33
C THR A 416 6.09 4.24 2.97
N GLN A 417 7.21 4.52 2.28
CA GLN A 417 7.57 3.81 1.04
C GLN A 417 7.68 2.27 1.22
N TYR A 418 7.78 1.79 2.46
CA TYR A 418 7.88 0.38 2.82
C TYR A 418 6.65 -0.12 3.60
N GLY A 419 5.49 0.51 3.41
CA GLY A 419 4.26 0.19 4.13
C GLY A 419 4.27 0.76 5.55
N SER A 420 4.33 -0.09 6.57
CA SER A 420 4.37 0.34 7.98
C SER A 420 5.79 0.49 8.55
N THR A 421 6.83 0.09 7.79
CA THR A 421 8.21 0.09 8.28
C THR A 421 8.82 1.49 8.21
N GLN A 422 9.36 1.97 9.34
CA GLN A 422 10.04 3.28 9.43
C GLN A 422 11.56 3.10 9.36
N ARG A 423 12.23 3.94 8.58
CA ARG A 423 13.69 4.05 8.59
C ARG A 423 14.15 4.82 9.82
N SER A 424 15.31 4.45 10.38
CA SER A 424 15.98 5.28 11.37
C SER A 424 16.72 6.43 10.68
N VAL A 425 16.49 7.65 11.15
CA VAL A 425 17.03 8.90 10.59
C VAL A 425 17.80 9.69 11.64
N ALA A 426 18.56 10.70 11.22
CA ALA A 426 19.39 11.52 12.11
C ALA A 426 18.55 12.42 13.04
N ASN A 427 17.53 13.08 12.48
CA ASN A 427 16.68 14.02 13.21
C ASN A 427 15.31 14.23 12.53
N GLY A 428 14.46 15.03 13.17
CA GLY A 428 13.15 15.44 12.68
C GLY A 428 12.74 16.81 13.21
N ILE A 429 11.56 17.26 12.78
CA ILE A 429 10.89 18.45 13.32
C ILE A 429 9.64 17.97 14.05
N GLY A 430 9.59 18.21 15.36
CA GLY A 430 8.46 17.90 16.23
C GLY A 430 7.55 19.09 16.46
N VAL A 431 6.25 18.83 16.60
CA VAL A 431 5.20 19.77 17.01
C VAL A 431 4.85 19.46 18.46
N PHE A 432 4.86 20.48 19.31
CA PHE A 432 4.61 20.35 20.75
C PHE A 432 3.42 21.19 21.14
N THR A 433 2.78 20.83 22.25
CA THR A 433 1.64 21.58 22.76
C THR A 433 1.70 21.80 24.26
N SER A 434 1.41 23.04 24.67
CA SER A 434 1.20 23.47 26.05
C SER A 434 -0.28 23.80 26.33
N ALA A 435 -1.18 23.39 25.43
CA ALA A 435 -2.61 23.64 25.58
C ALA A 435 -3.13 23.02 26.89
N PRO A 436 -3.86 23.78 27.74
CA PRO A 436 -4.39 23.24 28.97
C PRO A 436 -5.49 22.21 28.70
N LYS A 437 -5.83 21.43 29.73
CA LYS A 437 -7.02 20.58 29.67
C LYS A 437 -8.28 21.44 29.59
N GLY A 438 -9.05 21.25 28.52
CA GLY A 438 -10.32 21.91 28.28
C GLY A 438 -11.53 21.08 28.73
N THR A 439 -12.71 21.54 28.33
CA THR A 439 -13.97 20.78 28.49
C THR A 439 -14.26 19.97 27.24
N LEU A 440 -14.97 18.84 27.37
CA LEU A 440 -15.40 18.02 26.23
C LEU A 440 -16.08 18.89 25.15
N LYS A 441 -15.52 18.89 23.96
CA LYS A 441 -16.03 19.65 22.81
C LYS A 441 -16.72 18.75 21.79
N GLY A 442 -16.17 17.56 21.57
CA GLY A 442 -16.72 16.63 20.59
C GLY A 442 -16.20 15.22 20.78
N ILE A 443 -16.79 14.31 20.01
CA ILE A 443 -16.48 12.88 20.04
C ILE A 443 -16.28 12.43 18.60
N ASN A 444 -15.14 11.80 18.33
CA ASN A 444 -14.87 11.08 17.10
C ASN A 444 -15.32 9.63 17.24
N VAL A 445 -15.98 9.15 16.20
CA VAL A 445 -16.36 7.74 16.08
C VAL A 445 -15.36 7.02 15.20
N SER A 446 -14.92 5.84 15.63
CA SER A 446 -14.13 4.91 14.82
C SER A 446 -14.89 3.60 14.65
N GLY A 447 -15.03 3.12 13.42
CA GLY A 447 -15.72 1.88 13.05
C GLY A 447 -15.88 1.78 11.53
N ALA A 448 -16.52 0.71 11.03
CA ALA A 448 -16.69 0.51 9.60
C ALA A 448 -17.69 1.51 8.98
N ASN A 449 -17.37 2.05 7.80
CA ASN A 449 -18.30 2.89 7.01
C ASN A 449 -18.97 2.10 5.88
N VAL A 450 -18.41 0.95 5.52
CA VAL A 450 -18.95 0.05 4.51
C VAL A 450 -18.92 -1.36 5.08
N MET A 451 -20.04 -2.06 4.99
CA MET A 451 -20.21 -3.41 5.53
C MET A 451 -20.93 -4.33 4.56
N LEU A 452 -20.67 -5.63 4.69
CA LEU A 452 -21.43 -6.68 4.01
C LEU A 452 -22.59 -7.15 4.91
N ILE A 453 -23.65 -7.69 4.32
CA ILE A 453 -24.77 -8.27 5.06
C ILE A 453 -24.26 -9.42 5.93
N GLY A 454 -24.70 -9.46 7.19
CA GLY A 454 -24.24 -10.42 8.20
C GLY A 454 -22.95 -9.99 8.92
N GLN A 455 -22.20 -9.02 8.39
CA GLN A 455 -20.96 -8.57 9.00
C GLN A 455 -21.24 -7.84 10.31
N LYS A 456 -20.30 -8.00 11.25
CA LYS A 456 -20.26 -7.28 12.53
C LYS A 456 -19.12 -6.27 12.54
N SER A 457 -19.33 -5.12 13.16
CA SER A 457 -18.29 -4.13 13.39
C SER A 457 -18.47 -3.48 14.75
N SER A 458 -17.41 -3.44 15.55
CA SER A 458 -17.38 -2.72 16.82
C SER A 458 -17.02 -1.26 16.57
N TYR A 459 -17.77 -0.36 17.20
CA TYR A 459 -17.52 1.08 17.16
C TYR A 459 -16.89 1.55 18.47
N SER A 460 -15.96 2.49 18.38
CA SER A 460 -15.33 3.12 19.54
C SER A 460 -15.43 4.64 19.46
N LEU A 461 -15.49 5.26 20.64
CA LEU A 461 -15.60 6.70 20.78
C LEU A 461 -14.32 7.26 21.39
N LYS A 462 -13.88 8.38 20.87
CA LYS A 462 -12.73 9.14 21.39
C LYS A 462 -13.10 10.60 21.50
N GLY A 463 -13.07 11.14 22.72
CA GLY A 463 -13.40 12.53 22.97
C GLY A 463 -12.23 13.44 22.70
N TYR A 464 -12.53 14.70 22.41
CA TYR A 464 -11.56 15.78 22.40
C TYR A 464 -12.14 17.03 23.04
N ASP A 465 -11.28 17.82 23.65
CA ASP A 465 -11.66 19.01 24.40
C ASP A 465 -11.69 20.30 23.57
N THR A 466 -11.93 21.44 24.22
CA THR A 466 -11.96 22.77 23.58
C THR A 466 -10.65 23.18 22.90
N TYR A 467 -9.53 22.57 23.28
CA TYR A 467 -8.21 22.74 22.70
C TYR A 467 -7.80 21.56 21.80
N TYR A 468 -8.73 20.65 21.50
CA TYR A 468 -8.48 19.45 20.70
C TYR A 468 -7.48 18.46 21.33
N ASN A 469 -7.23 18.57 22.64
CA ASN A 469 -6.53 17.52 23.35
C ASN A 469 -7.44 16.30 23.52
N PRO A 470 -6.87 15.09 23.65
CA PRO A 470 -7.63 13.89 23.98
C PRO A 470 -8.43 14.07 25.27
N TYR A 471 -9.65 13.57 25.28
CA TYR A 471 -10.56 13.66 26.42
C TYR A 471 -11.23 12.30 26.62
N ASP A 472 -11.14 11.77 27.84
CA ASP A 472 -11.76 10.50 28.19
C ASP A 472 -13.27 10.62 28.18
N VAL A 473 -13.93 9.75 27.41
CA VAL A 473 -15.38 9.65 27.32
C VAL A 473 -15.80 8.34 27.96
N ASP A 474 -16.79 8.40 28.84
CA ASP A 474 -17.44 7.19 29.32
C ASP A 474 -18.23 6.54 28.18
N ASN A 475 -17.70 5.43 27.69
CA ASN A 475 -18.30 4.68 26.60
C ASN A 475 -19.38 3.70 27.07
N SER A 476 -19.47 3.43 28.38
CA SER A 476 -20.44 2.46 28.92
C SER A 476 -21.87 2.97 28.85
N SER A 477 -22.06 4.30 28.90
CA SER A 477 -23.35 4.98 28.78
C SER A 477 -23.68 5.40 27.35
N ALA A 478 -22.87 5.04 26.35
CA ALA A 478 -23.08 5.42 24.96
C ALA A 478 -24.30 4.70 24.37
N VAL A 479 -25.27 5.48 23.87
CA VAL A 479 -26.48 4.95 23.23
C VAL A 479 -26.34 5.07 21.72
N TRP A 480 -26.30 3.92 21.05
CA TRP A 480 -26.22 3.80 19.59
C TRP A 480 -27.59 3.62 18.96
N THR A 481 -27.83 4.33 17.87
CA THR A 481 -29.05 4.25 17.07
C THR A 481 -28.71 4.32 15.59
N SER A 482 -29.61 3.81 14.75
CA SER A 482 -29.53 3.93 13.28
C SER A 482 -30.82 4.58 12.80
N ASP A 483 -30.72 5.53 11.87
CA ASP A 483 -31.89 6.20 11.29
C ASP A 483 -32.75 5.27 10.42
N LYS A 484 -32.17 4.16 9.95
CA LYS A 484 -32.83 3.14 9.12
C LYS A 484 -32.50 1.73 9.58
N ALA A 485 -33.41 0.80 9.30
CA ALA A 485 -33.27 -0.62 9.62
C ALA A 485 -32.34 -1.37 8.64
N VAL A 486 -31.08 -0.95 8.53
CA VAL A 486 -30.03 -1.65 7.76
C VAL A 486 -29.23 -2.63 8.64
N GLY A 487 -29.38 -2.54 9.96
CA GLY A 487 -28.73 -3.41 10.94
C GLY A 487 -29.21 -3.11 12.35
N THR A 488 -28.60 -3.76 13.33
CA THR A 488 -28.94 -3.61 14.76
C THR A 488 -27.68 -3.46 15.60
N PHE A 489 -27.79 -2.75 16.73
CA PHE A 489 -26.71 -2.62 17.70
C PHE A 489 -26.91 -3.59 18.87
N ASN A 490 -25.82 -4.21 19.31
CA ASN A 490 -25.70 -4.82 20.63
C ASN A 490 -24.54 -4.11 21.36
N GLY A 491 -24.87 -3.20 22.27
CA GLY A 491 -23.89 -2.27 22.82
C GLY A 491 -23.28 -1.39 21.72
N ASN A 492 -21.97 -1.52 21.51
CA ASN A 492 -21.23 -0.82 20.45
C ASN A 492 -20.94 -1.68 19.21
N GLU A 493 -21.43 -2.92 19.14
CA GLU A 493 -21.30 -3.78 17.98
C GLU A 493 -22.52 -3.60 17.06
N PHE A 494 -22.29 -3.15 15.83
CA PHE A 494 -23.31 -3.11 14.78
C PHE A 494 -23.26 -4.41 13.98
N THR A 495 -24.41 -5.07 13.83
CA THR A 495 -24.60 -6.19 12.91
C THR A 495 -25.40 -5.72 11.70
N ALA A 496 -24.77 -5.71 10.52
CA ALA A 496 -25.43 -5.39 9.26
C ALA A 496 -26.44 -6.50 8.91
N ALA A 497 -27.70 -6.14 8.69
CA ALA A 497 -28.78 -7.11 8.44
C ALA A 497 -29.40 -6.97 7.04
N LYS A 498 -29.37 -5.76 6.46
CA LYS A 498 -30.02 -5.46 5.19
C LYS A 498 -29.23 -4.41 4.42
N ALA A 499 -29.16 -4.57 3.11
CA ALA A 499 -28.55 -3.58 2.22
C ALA A 499 -29.19 -2.19 2.36
N GLY A 500 -28.36 -1.15 2.28
CA GLY A 500 -28.82 0.24 2.28
C GLY A 500 -27.82 1.19 2.95
N LYS A 501 -28.08 2.48 2.77
CA LYS A 501 -27.33 3.56 3.43
C LYS A 501 -28.09 4.06 4.65
N ALA A 502 -27.42 4.14 5.79
CA ALA A 502 -27.96 4.67 7.04
C ALA A 502 -26.96 5.63 7.69
N THR A 503 -27.45 6.43 8.62
CA THR A 503 -26.64 7.27 9.50
C THR A 503 -26.75 6.71 10.92
N LEU A 504 -25.64 6.21 11.42
CA LEU A 504 -25.47 5.80 12.81
C LEU A 504 -25.35 7.05 13.67
N SER A 505 -26.11 7.13 14.75
CA SER A 505 -26.03 8.21 15.72
C SER A 505 -25.67 7.65 17.08
N VAL A 506 -24.70 8.27 17.75
CA VAL A 506 -24.27 7.91 19.09
C VAL A 506 -24.38 9.09 20.02
N LYS A 507 -25.06 8.89 21.15
CA LYS A 507 -25.13 9.84 22.24
C LYS A 507 -24.28 9.35 23.41
N ALA A 508 -23.29 10.14 23.80
CA ALA A 508 -22.47 9.89 24.99
C ALA A 508 -22.43 11.18 25.84
N GLY A 509 -23.04 11.10 27.03
CA GLY A 509 -23.33 12.29 27.83
C GLY A 509 -24.23 13.29 27.09
N ALA A 510 -23.77 14.54 26.98
CA ALA A 510 -24.47 15.62 26.28
C ALA A 510 -24.16 15.70 24.77
N ILE A 511 -23.14 14.98 24.29
CA ILE A 511 -22.71 15.04 22.89
C ILE A 511 -23.43 13.98 22.07
N THR A 512 -23.90 14.37 20.88
CA THR A 512 -24.41 13.44 19.86
C THR A 512 -23.56 13.58 18.60
N THR A 513 -22.96 12.48 18.15
CA THR A 513 -22.18 12.40 16.90
C THR A 513 -22.86 11.45 15.92
N LYS A 514 -22.65 11.68 14.62
CA LYS A 514 -23.18 10.86 13.53
C LYS A 514 -22.06 10.28 12.68
N GLN A 515 -22.30 9.11 12.12
CA GLN A 515 -21.43 8.45 11.13
C GLN A 515 -22.28 7.74 10.10
N ASP A 516 -22.00 7.96 8.82
CA ASP A 516 -22.69 7.27 7.74
C ASP A 516 -22.12 5.87 7.54
N ILE A 517 -23.02 4.93 7.24
CA ILE A 517 -22.71 3.55 6.88
C ILE A 517 -23.43 3.15 5.60
N GLU A 518 -22.76 2.35 4.76
CA GLU A 518 -23.36 1.66 3.63
C GLU A 518 -23.23 0.14 3.78
N VAL A 519 -24.37 -0.54 3.85
CA VAL A 519 -24.43 -2.01 3.77
C VAL A 519 -24.63 -2.41 2.31
N ILE A 520 -23.67 -3.16 1.77
CA ILE A 520 -23.62 -3.57 0.36
C ILE A 520 -24.71 -4.61 0.07
N GLY A 521 -25.51 -4.35 -0.96
CA GLY A 521 -26.50 -5.29 -1.51
C GLY A 521 -26.21 -5.68 -2.95
N GLN A 522 -27.13 -6.47 -3.53
CA GLN A 522 -27.00 -6.99 -4.90
C GLN A 522 -26.83 -5.89 -5.97
N GLU A 523 -27.43 -4.71 -5.77
CA GLU A 523 -27.40 -3.62 -6.74
C GLU A 523 -26.01 -2.99 -6.89
N GLN A 524 -25.14 -3.13 -5.89
CA GLN A 524 -23.76 -2.64 -5.96
C GLN A 524 -22.80 -3.67 -6.57
N ILE A 525 -23.22 -4.93 -6.74
CA ILE A 525 -22.37 -6.02 -7.20
C ILE A 525 -22.20 -5.99 -8.72
N ALA A 526 -20.95 -6.08 -9.18
CA ALA A 526 -20.58 -6.32 -10.57
C ALA A 526 -20.36 -7.82 -10.84
N SER A 527 -19.71 -8.52 -9.90
CA SER A 527 -19.59 -9.97 -9.94
C SER A 527 -19.46 -10.61 -8.56
N LEU A 528 -19.95 -11.84 -8.43
CA LEU A 528 -19.67 -12.75 -7.33
C LEU A 528 -18.97 -13.98 -7.91
N SER A 529 -17.79 -14.33 -7.40
CA SER A 529 -17.05 -15.53 -7.82
C SER A 529 -16.77 -16.42 -6.62
N ILE A 530 -16.61 -17.72 -6.90
CA ILE A 530 -16.15 -18.70 -5.93
C ILE A 530 -14.79 -19.19 -6.41
N ASP A 531 -13.79 -19.19 -5.54
CA ASP A 531 -12.42 -19.58 -5.91
C ASP A 531 -12.28 -21.12 -5.94
N THR A 532 -13.25 -21.80 -6.57
CA THR A 532 -13.31 -23.25 -6.74
C THR A 532 -14.11 -23.59 -7.98
N THR A 533 -13.56 -24.45 -8.83
CA THR A 533 -14.09 -24.70 -10.17
C THR A 533 -15.06 -25.88 -10.24
N ALA A 534 -14.87 -26.91 -9.41
CA ALA A 534 -15.75 -28.07 -9.30
C ALA A 534 -15.48 -28.86 -8.00
N GLY A 535 -16.45 -29.68 -7.58
CA GLY A 535 -16.33 -30.62 -6.47
C GLY A 535 -16.57 -32.07 -6.88
N VAL A 536 -16.19 -33.00 -6.00
CA VAL A 536 -16.47 -34.43 -6.18
C VAL A 536 -17.84 -34.77 -5.61
N LEU A 537 -18.70 -35.39 -6.39
CA LEU A 537 -20.04 -35.82 -5.99
C LEU A 537 -19.99 -37.18 -5.28
N ALA A 538 -19.40 -37.21 -4.08
CA ALA A 538 -19.30 -38.40 -3.24
C ALA A 538 -19.54 -38.05 -1.76
N LYS A 539 -20.21 -38.94 -1.02
CA LYS A 539 -20.44 -38.73 0.43
C LYS A 539 -19.12 -38.56 1.16
N GLY A 540 -19.01 -37.51 1.98
CA GLY A 540 -17.80 -37.15 2.72
C GLY A 540 -16.80 -36.31 1.92
N ALA A 541 -16.96 -36.16 0.60
CA ALA A 541 -16.13 -35.26 -0.19
C ALA A 541 -16.31 -33.82 0.30
N THR A 542 -15.19 -33.11 0.41
CA THR A 542 -15.15 -31.74 0.92
C THR A 542 -14.37 -30.86 -0.05
N ILE A 543 -14.88 -29.65 -0.29
CA ILE A 543 -14.17 -28.57 -0.99
C ILE A 543 -14.12 -27.33 -0.11
N THR A 544 -13.12 -26.49 -0.32
CA THR A 544 -13.04 -25.14 0.28
C THR A 544 -13.50 -24.14 -0.76
N ALA A 545 -14.50 -23.31 -0.48
CA ALA A 545 -15.23 -22.48 -1.42
C ALA A 545 -15.28 -20.99 -0.99
N PRO A 546 -14.13 -20.30 -0.84
CA PRO A 546 -14.14 -18.89 -0.46
C PRO A 546 -14.69 -18.03 -1.61
N LEU A 547 -15.41 -16.97 -1.26
CA LEU A 547 -16.11 -16.12 -2.22
C LEU A 547 -15.46 -14.74 -2.33
N THR A 548 -15.53 -14.16 -3.53
CA THR A 548 -15.11 -12.80 -3.79
C THR A 548 -16.24 -12.00 -4.44
N ILE A 549 -16.63 -10.89 -3.81
CA ILE A 549 -17.48 -9.86 -4.39
C ILE A 549 -16.60 -8.81 -5.05
N LYS A 550 -16.95 -8.44 -6.29
CA LYS A 550 -16.48 -7.22 -6.93
C LYS A 550 -17.65 -6.24 -7.08
N LEU A 551 -17.46 -5.02 -6.60
CA LEU A 551 -18.46 -3.96 -6.71
C LEU A 551 -18.31 -3.18 -8.02
N LYS A 552 -19.39 -2.48 -8.42
CA LYS A 552 -19.42 -1.62 -9.61
C LYS A 552 -18.41 -0.47 -9.56
N ASN A 553 -17.98 -0.05 -8.37
CA ASN A 553 -16.93 0.95 -8.18
C ASN A 553 -15.50 0.38 -8.30
N GLY A 554 -15.36 -0.93 -8.56
CA GLY A 554 -14.08 -1.63 -8.72
C GLY A 554 -13.51 -2.24 -7.44
N SER A 555 -14.00 -1.88 -6.26
CA SER A 555 -13.56 -2.49 -4.99
C SER A 555 -13.93 -3.97 -4.90
N THR A 556 -13.13 -4.73 -4.14
CA THR A 556 -13.31 -6.18 -3.97
C THR A 556 -13.34 -6.53 -2.48
N HIS A 557 -14.18 -7.50 -2.13
CA HIS A 557 -14.36 -7.98 -0.76
C HIS A 557 -14.42 -9.50 -0.74
N LYS A 558 -13.76 -10.12 0.23
CA LYS A 558 -13.86 -11.56 0.48
C LYS A 558 -15.03 -11.86 1.40
N LEU A 559 -15.66 -13.01 1.17
CA LEU A 559 -16.76 -13.55 1.96
C LEU A 559 -16.46 -15.00 2.32
N SER A 560 -16.81 -15.39 3.53
CA SER A 560 -16.76 -16.80 3.91
C SER A 560 -17.97 -17.56 3.35
N ALA A 561 -17.81 -18.85 3.07
CA ALA A 561 -18.91 -19.65 2.53
C ALA A 561 -20.12 -19.71 3.47
N ASP A 562 -19.93 -19.68 4.78
CA ASP A 562 -21.03 -19.67 5.75
C ASP A 562 -21.78 -18.32 5.86
N SER A 563 -21.28 -17.26 5.22
CA SER A 563 -21.91 -15.93 5.22
C SER A 563 -22.97 -15.73 4.13
N VAL A 564 -23.16 -16.72 3.27
CA VAL A 564 -24.12 -16.71 2.16
C VAL A 564 -25.13 -17.85 2.28
N LYS A 565 -26.28 -17.71 1.63
CA LYS A 565 -27.24 -18.81 1.55
C LYS A 565 -26.80 -19.79 0.45
N TRP A 566 -26.84 -21.08 0.73
CA TRP A 566 -26.51 -22.13 -0.24
C TRP A 566 -27.75 -22.90 -0.69
N GLU A 567 -27.83 -23.13 -2.00
CA GLU A 567 -28.81 -24.02 -2.63
C GLU A 567 -28.05 -25.22 -3.21
N PHE A 568 -28.39 -26.44 -2.78
CA PHE A 568 -27.78 -27.67 -3.28
C PHE A 568 -28.76 -28.43 -4.17
N ILE A 569 -28.31 -28.76 -5.36
CA ILE A 569 -29.12 -29.42 -6.40
C ILE A 569 -28.50 -30.77 -6.73
N GLY A 570 -29.27 -31.84 -6.59
CA GLY A 570 -28.82 -33.23 -6.82
C GLY A 570 -28.08 -33.87 -5.64
N PHE A 571 -27.79 -33.13 -4.58
CA PHE A 571 -27.14 -33.62 -3.37
C PHE A 571 -27.48 -32.73 -2.16
N THR A 572 -27.11 -33.16 -0.96
CA THR A 572 -27.13 -32.34 0.25
C THR A 572 -25.73 -32.13 0.78
N ALA A 573 -25.47 -30.98 1.40
CA ALA A 573 -24.17 -30.67 2.00
C ALA A 573 -24.29 -29.82 3.25
N ALA A 574 -23.27 -29.88 4.10
CA ALA A 574 -23.09 -28.99 5.23
C ALA A 574 -22.04 -27.93 4.89
N VAL A 575 -22.23 -26.71 5.37
CA VAL A 575 -21.29 -25.59 5.20
C VAL A 575 -20.78 -25.17 6.57
N SER A 576 -19.46 -25.07 6.73
CA SER A 576 -18.82 -24.63 7.96
C SER A 576 -17.56 -23.85 7.62
N GLY A 577 -17.51 -22.56 7.99
CA GLY A 577 -16.49 -21.65 7.50
C GLY A 577 -16.51 -21.61 5.97
N ASP A 578 -15.37 -21.86 5.34
CA ASP A 578 -15.25 -21.95 3.88
C ASP A 578 -15.49 -23.35 3.31
N ASN A 579 -15.73 -24.37 4.15
CA ASN A 579 -15.81 -25.76 3.69
C ASN A 579 -17.24 -26.18 3.39
N ILE A 580 -17.42 -26.88 2.26
CA ILE A 580 -18.65 -27.54 1.85
C ILE A 580 -18.41 -29.04 1.84
N THR A 581 -19.14 -29.78 2.67
CA THR A 581 -19.02 -31.24 2.80
C THR A 581 -20.30 -31.94 2.32
N VAL A 582 -20.17 -32.81 1.32
CA VAL A 582 -21.29 -33.60 0.77
C VAL A 582 -21.79 -34.61 1.79
N GLN A 583 -23.06 -34.52 2.16
CA GLN A 583 -23.73 -35.39 3.14
C GLN A 583 -24.43 -36.58 2.48
N SER A 584 -25.11 -36.36 1.36
CA SER A 584 -25.76 -37.40 0.57
C SER A 584 -25.88 -36.99 -0.89
N VAL A 585 -25.95 -37.96 -1.82
CA VAL A 585 -26.14 -37.74 -3.26
C VAL A 585 -27.47 -38.37 -3.67
N ASN A 586 -28.30 -37.65 -4.42
CA ASN A 586 -29.58 -38.17 -4.89
C ASN A 586 -29.36 -39.27 -5.95
N ALA A 587 -30.16 -40.33 -5.91
CA ALA A 587 -30.06 -41.44 -6.84
C ALA A 587 -30.13 -40.98 -8.32
N GLY A 588 -29.23 -41.50 -9.16
CA GLY A 588 -29.15 -41.14 -10.58
C GLY A 588 -28.45 -39.82 -10.91
N THR A 589 -27.99 -39.06 -9.90
CA THR A 589 -27.30 -37.78 -10.11
C THR A 589 -25.86 -38.02 -10.57
N THR A 590 -25.55 -37.63 -11.80
CA THR A 590 -24.18 -37.63 -12.35
C THR A 590 -23.48 -36.27 -12.17
N THR A 591 -24.27 -35.19 -12.17
CA THR A 591 -23.84 -33.81 -11.94
C THR A 591 -24.79 -33.13 -10.94
N GLY A 592 -24.25 -32.59 -9.86
CA GLY A 592 -24.94 -31.74 -8.89
C GLY A 592 -24.43 -30.29 -8.93
N TYR A 593 -25.14 -29.37 -8.28
CA TYR A 593 -24.78 -27.95 -8.23
C TYR A 593 -24.88 -27.38 -6.81
N ALA A 594 -23.87 -26.62 -6.39
CA ALA A 594 -23.94 -25.75 -5.22
C ALA A 594 -24.03 -24.29 -5.70
N ILE A 595 -25.10 -23.58 -5.34
CA ILE A 595 -25.32 -22.18 -5.70
C ILE A 595 -25.25 -21.33 -4.43
N ALA A 596 -24.26 -20.45 -4.37
CA ALA A 596 -24.15 -19.42 -3.33
C ALA A 596 -25.01 -18.21 -3.68
N ARG A 597 -25.71 -17.65 -2.67
CA ARG A 597 -26.59 -16.48 -2.80
C ARG A 597 -26.22 -15.41 -1.77
N TYR A 598 -25.60 -14.32 -2.22
CA TYR A 598 -25.42 -13.11 -1.42
C TYR A 598 -26.49 -12.08 -1.79
N ASP A 599 -27.40 -11.76 -0.87
CA ASP A 599 -28.55 -10.87 -1.14
C ASP A 599 -29.34 -11.27 -2.42
N GLY A 600 -29.40 -12.57 -2.70
CA GLY A 600 -30.01 -13.15 -3.92
C GLY A 600 -29.07 -13.27 -5.13
N TYR A 601 -27.93 -12.59 -5.12
CA TYR A 601 -26.94 -12.62 -6.21
C TYR A 601 -26.20 -13.97 -6.26
N PRO A 602 -26.25 -14.73 -7.38
CA PRO A 602 -25.72 -16.09 -7.47
C PRO A 602 -24.25 -16.19 -7.87
N ALA A 603 -23.60 -17.25 -7.39
CA ALA A 603 -22.44 -17.90 -7.99
C ALA A 603 -22.59 -19.43 -7.84
N MET A 604 -21.96 -20.23 -8.70
CA MET A 604 -22.20 -21.69 -8.73
C MET A 604 -20.92 -22.50 -8.91
N ILE A 605 -20.90 -23.67 -8.25
CA ILE A 605 -19.89 -24.73 -8.40
C ILE A 605 -20.60 -26.04 -8.81
N PRO A 606 -20.18 -26.71 -9.90
CA PRO A 606 -20.65 -28.03 -10.25
C PRO A 606 -19.95 -29.13 -9.43
N PHE A 607 -20.65 -30.23 -9.15
CA PHE A 607 -20.12 -31.44 -8.52
C PHE A 607 -20.35 -32.65 -9.43
N THR A 608 -19.35 -33.46 -9.72
CA THR A 608 -19.48 -34.63 -10.62
C THR A 608 -18.87 -35.91 -10.05
N GLN A 609 -19.29 -37.06 -10.57
CA GLN A 609 -18.76 -38.38 -10.15
C GLN A 609 -17.35 -38.64 -10.75
N GLY A 610 -16.45 -39.26 -9.96
CA GLY A 610 -15.11 -39.69 -10.38
C GLY A 610 -13.96 -38.79 -9.90
N GLU A 611 -12.72 -39.18 -10.21
CA GLU A 611 -11.49 -38.40 -10.03
C GLU A 611 -10.60 -38.56 -11.27
N ALA A 612 -9.99 -37.48 -11.77
CA ALA A 612 -9.02 -37.56 -12.86
C ALA A 612 -7.61 -37.41 -12.29
N VAL A 613 -6.79 -38.46 -12.39
CA VAL A 613 -5.37 -38.43 -12.00
C VAL A 613 -4.52 -38.34 -13.26
N SER A 614 -3.62 -37.37 -13.34
CA SER A 614 -2.62 -37.28 -14.40
C SER A 614 -1.21 -37.31 -13.82
N THR A 615 -0.30 -37.98 -14.53
CA THR A 615 1.14 -37.90 -14.21
C THR A 615 1.65 -36.54 -14.67
N PHE A 616 2.19 -35.76 -13.74
CA PHE A 616 2.88 -34.51 -14.05
C PHE A 616 4.33 -34.79 -14.42
N GLU A 617 5.06 -35.53 -13.60
CA GLU A 617 6.46 -35.87 -13.82
C GLU A 617 6.81 -37.21 -13.18
N ASP A 618 7.38 -38.12 -13.97
CA ASP A 618 7.89 -39.42 -13.54
C ASP A 618 9.40 -39.57 -13.82
N PHE A 619 10.03 -38.52 -14.34
CA PHE A 619 11.44 -38.42 -14.69
C PHE A 619 11.97 -39.37 -15.77
N GLU A 620 11.13 -40.28 -16.29
CA GLU A 620 11.52 -41.30 -17.27
C GLU A 620 11.85 -40.71 -18.64
N LYS A 621 11.07 -39.70 -19.04
CA LYS A 621 11.19 -39.01 -20.34
C LYS A 621 11.32 -37.49 -20.18
N THR A 622 12.14 -37.06 -19.21
CA THR A 622 12.38 -35.64 -18.95
C THR A 622 12.93 -34.92 -20.19
N ALA A 623 12.12 -34.04 -20.80
CA ALA A 623 12.44 -33.33 -22.05
C ALA A 623 12.73 -31.82 -21.84
N TYR A 624 13.03 -31.40 -20.62
CA TYR A 624 13.25 -30.00 -20.24
C TYR A 624 14.37 -29.89 -19.20
N PRO A 625 15.04 -28.73 -19.06
CA PRO A 625 16.15 -28.60 -18.12
C PRO A 625 15.66 -28.57 -16.68
N ILE A 626 16.39 -29.28 -15.80
CA ILE A 626 16.28 -29.15 -14.35
C ILE A 626 17.63 -28.65 -13.85
N THR A 627 17.67 -27.46 -13.25
CA THR A 627 18.92 -26.83 -12.79
C THR A 627 18.95 -26.73 -11.28
N SER A 628 20.15 -26.73 -10.70
CA SER A 628 20.34 -26.45 -9.29
C SER A 628 20.50 -24.95 -9.04
N GLN A 629 19.93 -24.48 -7.92
CA GLN A 629 20.27 -23.18 -7.33
C GLN A 629 20.49 -23.39 -5.83
N VAL A 630 21.30 -22.52 -5.21
CA VAL A 630 21.60 -22.58 -3.78
C VAL A 630 21.38 -21.22 -3.12
N THR A 631 21.16 -21.21 -1.82
CA THR A 631 21.10 -19.98 -1.02
C THR A 631 21.62 -20.29 0.39
N PRO A 632 22.49 -19.44 0.97
CA PRO A 632 23.29 -18.40 0.31
C PRO A 632 24.30 -19.01 -0.68
N VAL A 633 24.58 -18.32 -1.79
CA VAL A 633 25.38 -18.88 -2.91
C VAL A 633 26.86 -19.10 -2.55
N ASP A 634 27.37 -18.31 -1.62
CA ASP A 634 28.76 -18.32 -1.14
C ASP A 634 29.06 -19.45 -0.14
N THR A 635 28.05 -19.96 0.55
CA THR A 635 28.20 -20.83 1.73
C THR A 635 27.38 -22.11 1.69
N THR A 636 26.69 -22.37 0.57
CA THR A 636 25.84 -23.55 0.37
C THR A 636 26.22 -24.23 -0.93
N THR A 637 26.48 -25.53 -0.87
CA THR A 637 26.84 -26.35 -2.04
C THR A 637 25.81 -27.47 -2.23
N GLY A 638 25.70 -27.96 -3.45
CA GLY A 638 24.77 -29.04 -3.78
C GLY A 638 24.48 -29.17 -5.26
N GLY A 639 23.80 -30.24 -5.63
CA GLY A 639 23.53 -30.59 -7.02
C GLY A 639 22.22 -31.32 -7.21
N VAL A 640 21.70 -31.25 -8.43
CA VAL A 640 20.48 -31.94 -8.84
C VAL A 640 20.79 -32.81 -10.05
N LYS A 641 20.42 -34.09 -10.01
CA LYS A 641 20.68 -35.05 -11.09
C LYS A 641 19.65 -36.17 -11.13
N LEU A 642 19.44 -36.76 -12.31
CA LEU A 642 18.63 -37.97 -12.46
C LEU A 642 19.49 -39.20 -12.14
N VAL A 643 18.96 -40.11 -11.32
CA VAL A 643 19.65 -41.33 -10.86
C VAL A 643 18.73 -42.54 -10.86
N SER A 644 19.32 -43.73 -10.76
CA SER A 644 18.63 -45.01 -10.69
C SER A 644 19.11 -45.87 -9.51
N ASP A 645 19.68 -45.24 -8.47
CA ASP A 645 20.45 -45.90 -7.42
C ASP A 645 19.90 -45.66 -5.99
N PHE A 646 18.69 -45.10 -5.84
CA PHE A 646 18.09 -45.00 -4.51
C PHE A 646 17.69 -46.38 -3.97
N ALA A 647 17.89 -46.59 -2.68
CA ALA A 647 17.45 -47.80 -2.00
C ALA A 647 15.91 -47.96 -2.11
N GLY A 648 15.44 -49.12 -2.59
CA GLY A 648 14.02 -49.38 -2.77
C GLY A 648 13.35 -48.63 -3.92
N GLN A 649 14.12 -48.01 -4.81
CA GLN A 649 13.60 -47.37 -6.03
C GLN A 649 13.04 -48.43 -6.99
N ALA A 650 11.79 -48.24 -7.44
CA ALA A 650 11.12 -49.12 -8.39
C ALA A 650 11.15 -48.60 -9.84
N SER A 651 11.39 -47.30 -10.03
CA SER A 651 11.44 -46.60 -11.31
C SER A 651 12.86 -46.60 -11.90
N PRO A 652 13.02 -46.59 -13.24
CA PRO A 652 14.33 -46.43 -13.86
C PRO A 652 15.02 -45.10 -13.56
N LYS A 653 14.29 -44.01 -13.27
CA LYS A 653 14.88 -42.71 -12.92
C LYS A 653 14.13 -42.00 -11.78
N ALA A 654 14.88 -41.32 -10.93
CA ALA A 654 14.36 -40.40 -9.93
C ALA A 654 15.26 -39.15 -9.86
N LEU A 655 14.70 -38.02 -9.43
CA LEU A 655 15.46 -36.79 -9.25
C LEU A 655 16.11 -36.76 -7.87
N ARG A 656 17.43 -36.76 -7.83
CA ARG A 656 18.24 -36.64 -6.60
C ARG A 656 18.65 -35.20 -6.36
N LEU A 657 18.49 -34.74 -5.12
CA LEU A 657 19.00 -33.48 -4.61
C LEU A 657 20.04 -33.78 -3.53
N ASP A 658 21.32 -33.55 -3.85
CA ASP A 658 22.46 -33.71 -2.94
C ASP A 658 22.82 -32.35 -2.35
N TYR A 659 22.70 -32.16 -1.03
CA TYR A 659 22.92 -30.87 -0.36
C TYR A 659 24.05 -30.93 0.66
N ASP A 660 24.78 -29.82 0.80
CA ASP A 660 25.73 -29.56 1.87
C ASP A 660 25.57 -28.13 2.40
N PHE A 661 25.11 -28.06 3.64
CA PHE A 661 24.77 -26.85 4.40
C PHE A 661 25.80 -26.50 5.46
N THR A 662 26.94 -27.22 5.51
CA THR A 662 27.93 -27.13 6.59
C THR A 662 28.51 -25.72 6.76
N ASN A 663 28.76 -25.01 5.66
CA ASN A 663 29.64 -23.84 5.64
C ASN A 663 28.96 -22.47 5.75
N GLY A 664 27.74 -22.36 6.31
CA GLY A 664 27.21 -21.01 6.56
C GLY A 664 26.12 -20.92 7.60
N SER A 665 25.50 -19.75 7.65
CA SER A 665 24.58 -19.36 8.71
C SER A 665 23.22 -18.93 8.15
N GLY A 666 22.20 -18.90 9.02
CA GLY A 666 20.85 -18.53 8.64
C GLY A 666 20.15 -19.62 7.81
N THR A 667 19.15 -19.22 7.03
CA THR A 667 18.39 -20.15 6.18
C THR A 667 19.23 -20.59 4.98
N LYS A 668 19.30 -21.91 4.76
CA LYS A 668 20.03 -22.51 3.63
C LYS A 668 19.17 -23.44 2.84
N ALA A 669 19.29 -23.42 1.52
CA ALA A 669 18.47 -24.23 0.64
C ALA A 669 19.19 -24.65 -0.63
N LEU A 670 18.83 -25.85 -1.11
CA LEU A 670 19.14 -26.35 -2.44
C LEU A 670 17.83 -26.52 -3.21
N TYR A 671 17.73 -25.86 -4.36
CA TYR A 671 16.54 -25.85 -5.21
C TYR A 671 16.76 -26.68 -6.47
N ALA A 672 15.82 -27.57 -6.78
CA ALA A 672 15.63 -28.11 -8.13
C ALA A 672 14.66 -27.21 -8.89
N VAL A 673 15.16 -26.47 -9.88
CA VAL A 673 14.40 -25.51 -10.68
C VAL A 673 13.95 -26.16 -11.99
N PHE A 674 12.65 -26.24 -12.22
CA PHE A 674 12.07 -26.87 -13.40
C PHE A 674 11.95 -25.87 -14.56
N ASN A 675 12.50 -26.19 -15.72
CA ASN A 675 12.34 -25.42 -16.96
C ASN A 675 12.65 -23.91 -16.85
N THR A 676 13.70 -23.54 -16.09
CA THR A 676 14.19 -22.17 -15.83
C THR A 676 13.22 -21.23 -15.08
N ASN A 677 11.95 -21.17 -15.47
CA ASN A 677 10.91 -20.30 -14.93
C ASN A 677 9.69 -21.08 -14.42
N GLY A 678 9.83 -22.39 -14.23
CA GLY A 678 8.77 -23.31 -13.82
C GLY A 678 8.09 -24.02 -14.99
N ARG A 679 7.55 -25.19 -14.70
CA ARG A 679 6.78 -26.02 -15.63
C ARG A 679 5.29 -25.80 -15.38
N ALA A 680 4.53 -25.58 -16.46
CA ALA A 680 3.12 -25.26 -16.38
C ALA A 680 2.29 -26.46 -15.89
N ILE A 681 1.35 -26.17 -15.00
CA ILE A 681 0.30 -27.08 -14.57
C ILE A 681 -1.00 -26.53 -15.16
N GLU A 682 -1.49 -27.24 -16.17
CA GLU A 682 -2.75 -26.92 -16.82
C GLU A 682 -3.94 -27.26 -15.92
N GLY A 683 -5.06 -26.55 -16.07
CA GLY A 683 -6.27 -26.75 -15.27
C GLY A 683 -6.13 -26.35 -13.79
N SER A 684 -7.00 -26.89 -12.94
CA SER A 684 -7.07 -26.55 -11.51
C SER A 684 -7.07 -27.82 -10.65
N PRO A 685 -5.93 -28.52 -10.50
CA PRO A 685 -5.85 -29.71 -9.66
C PRO A 685 -6.14 -29.38 -8.19
N THR A 686 -6.79 -30.32 -7.50
CA THR A 686 -7.13 -30.26 -6.08
C THR A 686 -5.95 -30.65 -5.20
N SER A 687 -5.10 -31.60 -5.64
CA SER A 687 -3.92 -32.03 -4.90
C SER A 687 -2.80 -32.52 -5.82
N MET A 688 -1.59 -32.57 -5.29
CA MET A 688 -0.42 -33.22 -5.89
C MET A 688 0.07 -34.34 -4.96
N THR A 689 0.37 -35.51 -5.50
CA THR A 689 1.11 -36.56 -4.79
C THR A 689 2.52 -36.67 -5.36
N ILE A 690 3.49 -37.00 -4.52
CA ILE A 690 4.89 -37.20 -4.90
C ILE A 690 5.48 -38.34 -4.07
N ASP A 691 6.26 -39.22 -4.70
CA ASP A 691 7.09 -40.16 -3.97
C ASP A 691 8.35 -39.39 -3.52
N LEU A 692 8.53 -39.27 -2.21
CA LEU A 692 9.65 -38.56 -1.58
C LEU A 692 10.54 -39.58 -0.87
N PHE A 693 11.80 -39.68 -1.28
CA PHE A 693 12.82 -40.43 -0.56
C PHE A 693 13.41 -39.53 0.54
N GLY A 694 13.23 -39.94 1.78
CA GLY A 694 13.75 -39.24 2.96
C GLY A 694 15.13 -39.76 3.39
N ASP A 695 15.93 -38.86 3.97
CA ASP A 695 17.25 -39.14 4.55
C ASP A 695 17.27 -39.01 6.09
N ASN A 696 16.11 -38.87 6.72
CA ASN A 696 15.95 -38.62 8.16
C ASN A 696 16.71 -37.37 8.67
N SER A 697 16.96 -36.38 7.81
CA SER A 697 17.72 -35.18 8.17
C SER A 697 16.98 -34.16 9.03
N LEU A 698 15.67 -34.31 9.21
CA LEU A 698 14.79 -33.33 9.84
C LEU A 698 14.73 -31.96 9.12
N ASN A 699 15.36 -31.84 7.94
CA ASN A 699 15.20 -30.69 7.05
C ASN A 699 13.78 -30.61 6.50
N TRP A 700 13.40 -29.42 6.03
CA TRP A 700 12.09 -29.22 5.40
C TRP A 700 12.23 -29.48 3.91
N VAL A 701 11.19 -30.06 3.31
CA VAL A 701 11.06 -30.18 1.85
C VAL A 701 9.83 -29.39 1.42
N ARG A 702 10.01 -28.45 0.50
CA ARG A 702 8.96 -27.50 0.09
C ARG A 702 8.86 -27.39 -1.43
N ALA A 703 7.68 -27.03 -1.91
CA ALA A 703 7.40 -26.70 -3.30
C ALA A 703 7.01 -25.23 -3.45
N GLU A 704 7.58 -24.54 -4.43
CA GLU A 704 7.20 -23.18 -4.83
C GLU A 704 6.38 -23.21 -6.13
N PHE A 705 5.13 -22.78 -6.02
CA PHE A 705 4.22 -22.56 -7.14
C PHE A 705 4.14 -21.08 -7.47
N ILE A 706 4.08 -20.75 -8.76
CA ILE A 706 3.80 -19.39 -9.24
C ILE A 706 2.40 -19.39 -9.84
N ASP A 707 1.51 -18.56 -9.30
CA ASP A 707 0.14 -18.47 -9.78
C ASP A 707 -0.01 -17.60 -11.03
N ALA A 708 -1.23 -17.51 -11.56
CA ALA A 708 -1.55 -16.73 -12.76
C ALA A 708 -1.30 -15.22 -12.62
N ASP A 709 -1.24 -14.69 -11.39
CA ASP A 709 -0.88 -13.29 -11.11
C ASP A 709 0.65 -13.09 -10.96
N GLY A 710 1.42 -14.17 -11.03
CA GLY A 710 2.87 -14.16 -10.79
C GLY A 710 3.26 -14.23 -9.31
N LYS A 711 2.32 -14.49 -8.40
CA LYS A 711 2.57 -14.60 -6.96
C LYS A 711 3.13 -15.98 -6.61
N ALA A 712 4.13 -16.01 -5.75
CA ALA A 712 4.70 -17.25 -5.22
C ALA A 712 3.89 -17.81 -4.04
N HIS A 713 3.66 -19.11 -4.05
CA HIS A 713 2.99 -19.88 -2.99
C HIS A 713 3.90 -21.04 -2.58
N LEU A 714 4.18 -21.15 -1.27
CA LEU A 714 5.07 -22.17 -0.72
C LEU A 714 4.25 -23.22 0.03
N LEU A 715 4.35 -24.47 -0.40
CA LEU A 715 3.67 -25.61 0.23
C LEU A 715 4.71 -26.60 0.77
N ASP A 716 4.47 -27.07 1.99
CA ASP A 716 5.35 -28.04 2.65
C ASP A 716 5.01 -29.45 2.16
N LEU A 717 6.01 -30.15 1.61
CA LEU A 717 5.95 -31.58 1.32
C LEU A 717 6.24 -32.37 2.60
N ALA A 718 7.28 -31.95 3.33
CA ALA A 718 7.60 -32.45 4.65
C ALA A 718 8.12 -31.29 5.50
N LYS A 719 7.46 -30.97 6.62
CA LYS A 719 7.94 -29.95 7.54
C LYS A 719 9.11 -30.44 8.40
N GLN A 720 9.19 -31.75 8.62
CA GLN A 720 10.37 -32.42 9.17
C GLN A 720 10.52 -33.71 8.37
N LEU A 721 11.68 -33.89 7.75
CA LEU A 721 12.00 -35.12 7.03
C LEU A 721 12.51 -36.17 8.03
N ASP A 722 11.57 -36.79 8.74
CA ASP A 722 11.75 -37.69 9.88
C ASP A 722 11.69 -39.18 9.53
N PHE A 723 11.92 -39.50 8.26
CA PHE A 723 11.89 -40.86 7.75
C PHE A 723 13.02 -41.12 6.77
N THR A 724 13.40 -42.39 6.64
CA THR A 724 14.31 -42.89 5.61
C THR A 724 13.54 -43.70 4.59
N GLY A 725 13.91 -43.61 3.31
CA GLY A 725 13.27 -44.37 2.24
C GLY A 725 12.09 -43.64 1.59
N TRP A 726 11.44 -44.32 0.65
CA TRP A 726 10.33 -43.76 -0.14
C TRP A 726 9.02 -43.68 0.65
N LYS A 727 8.38 -42.50 0.59
CA LYS A 727 7.03 -42.26 1.11
C LYS A 727 6.22 -41.46 0.11
N ASN A 728 4.99 -41.89 -0.17
CA ASN A 728 4.07 -41.08 -0.96
C ASN A 728 3.52 -39.94 -0.10
N VAL A 729 3.80 -38.71 -0.50
CA VAL A 729 3.38 -37.48 0.16
C VAL A 729 2.29 -36.81 -0.68
N LYS A 730 1.21 -36.37 -0.03
CA LYS A 730 0.10 -35.65 -0.66
C LYS A 730 0.03 -34.21 -0.18
N VAL A 731 -0.02 -33.26 -1.11
CA VAL A 731 -0.24 -31.83 -0.84
C VAL A 731 -1.57 -31.38 -1.39
N ASN A 732 -2.35 -30.69 -0.56
CA ASN A 732 -3.59 -30.03 -0.98
C ASN A 732 -3.26 -28.71 -1.70
N LEU A 733 -3.57 -28.64 -2.99
CA LEU A 733 -3.38 -27.43 -3.81
C LEU A 733 -4.60 -26.50 -3.72
N SER A 734 -5.80 -27.05 -3.49
CA SER A 734 -7.05 -26.28 -3.42
C SER A 734 -7.11 -25.35 -2.21
N SER A 735 -6.46 -25.71 -1.10
CA SER A 735 -6.40 -24.87 0.12
C SER A 735 -5.33 -23.78 0.06
N ALA A 736 -4.51 -23.74 -0.99
CA ALA A 736 -3.37 -22.81 -1.10
C ALA A 736 -3.77 -21.40 -1.57
N GLY A 737 -5.02 -21.20 -2.02
CA GLY A 737 -5.49 -19.90 -2.51
C GLY A 737 -4.78 -19.42 -3.78
N MET A 738 -4.29 -20.36 -4.61
CA MET A 738 -3.60 -20.09 -5.86
C MET A 738 -4.58 -19.82 -7.00
N LYS A 739 -4.26 -18.86 -7.87
CA LYS A 739 -4.97 -18.67 -9.14
C LYS A 739 -4.36 -19.52 -10.24
N PHE A 740 -5.18 -20.36 -10.87
CA PHE A 740 -4.76 -21.24 -11.97
C PHE A 740 -4.86 -20.55 -13.36
N PRO A 741 -4.07 -20.99 -14.37
CA PRO A 741 -3.06 -22.04 -14.31
C PRO A 741 -1.84 -21.61 -13.48
N VAL A 742 -1.18 -22.58 -12.83
CA VAL A 742 0.02 -22.34 -12.01
C VAL A 742 1.25 -22.93 -12.68
N LYS A 743 2.44 -22.52 -12.26
CA LYS A 743 3.70 -23.17 -12.60
C LYS A 743 4.32 -23.75 -11.35
N LEU A 744 4.74 -25.02 -11.39
CA LEU A 744 5.68 -25.51 -10.38
C LEU A 744 7.07 -25.00 -10.76
N LYS A 745 7.58 -24.05 -9.97
CA LYS A 745 8.88 -23.42 -10.24
C LYS A 745 10.04 -24.24 -9.71
N ARG A 746 9.95 -24.66 -8.45
CA ARG A 746 11.01 -25.43 -7.79
C ARG A 746 10.51 -26.27 -6.63
N ILE A 747 11.17 -27.40 -6.40
CA ILE A 747 11.09 -28.16 -5.15
C ILE A 747 12.47 -28.07 -4.50
N TYR A 748 12.51 -27.91 -3.19
CA TYR A 748 13.75 -27.63 -2.49
C TYR A 748 13.78 -28.21 -1.08
N VAL A 749 14.98 -28.61 -0.67
CA VAL A 749 15.31 -28.91 0.73
C VAL A 749 15.85 -27.64 1.38
N VAL A 750 15.38 -27.34 2.58
CA VAL A 750 15.76 -26.14 3.33
C VAL A 750 15.98 -26.47 4.80
N THR A 751 17.05 -25.90 5.35
CA THR A 751 17.22 -25.76 6.79
C THR A 751 17.03 -24.29 7.16
N ILE A 752 16.14 -24.03 8.12
CA ILE A 752 15.92 -22.68 8.65
C ILE A 752 16.83 -22.47 9.87
N ALA A 753 17.15 -21.22 10.18
CA ALA A 753 18.07 -20.87 11.27
C ALA A 753 17.65 -21.43 12.65
N GLU A 754 16.35 -21.56 12.89
CA GLU A 754 15.81 -22.09 14.14
C GLU A 754 15.85 -23.63 14.19
N GLY A 755 16.48 -24.19 15.23
CA GLY A 755 16.65 -25.64 15.43
C GLY A 755 17.53 -26.30 14.35
N GLN A 756 18.45 -25.54 13.76
CA GLN A 756 19.33 -26.01 12.69
C GLN A 756 20.33 -27.07 13.17
N ASP A 757 20.72 -27.00 14.44
CA ASP A 757 21.63 -27.92 15.14
C ASP A 757 21.08 -29.34 15.29
N GLU A 758 19.76 -29.52 15.21
CA GLU A 758 19.10 -30.82 15.25
C GLU A 758 19.05 -31.52 13.88
N ARG A 759 19.43 -30.82 12.80
CA ARG A 759 19.25 -31.28 11.42
C ARG A 759 20.56 -31.70 10.78
N LEU A 760 20.52 -32.75 9.97
CA LEU A 760 21.72 -33.17 9.23
C LEU A 760 22.09 -32.09 8.20
N PRO A 761 23.33 -31.56 8.22
CA PRO A 761 23.74 -30.51 7.28
C PRO A 761 24.09 -31.07 5.90
N VAL A 762 24.28 -32.38 5.76
CA VAL A 762 24.62 -33.04 4.50
C VAL A 762 23.69 -34.23 4.31
N GLY A 763 23.16 -34.38 3.09
CA GLY A 763 22.27 -35.49 2.77
C GLY A 763 21.82 -35.52 1.32
N SER A 764 20.90 -36.44 1.05
CA SER A 764 20.37 -36.69 -0.29
C SER A 764 18.88 -37.03 -0.20
N ILE A 765 18.04 -36.23 -0.85
CA ILE A 765 16.61 -36.55 -1.01
C ILE A 765 16.30 -36.93 -2.44
N GLY A 766 15.26 -37.73 -2.64
CA GLY A 766 14.79 -38.20 -3.95
C GLY A 766 13.35 -37.80 -4.21
N LEU A 767 13.04 -37.43 -5.44
CA LEU A 767 11.69 -37.11 -5.90
C LEU A 767 11.33 -38.03 -7.07
N ASP A 768 10.12 -38.57 -7.06
CA ASP A 768 9.59 -39.38 -8.15
C ASP A 768 8.04 -39.36 -8.23
N ASN A 769 7.47 -39.82 -9.35
CA ASN A 769 6.05 -40.08 -9.58
C ASN A 769 5.12 -38.95 -9.11
N MET A 770 5.41 -37.73 -9.53
CA MET A 770 4.56 -36.59 -9.27
C MET A 770 3.26 -36.70 -10.07
N LYS A 771 2.13 -36.81 -9.36
CA LYS A 771 0.78 -36.91 -9.96
C LYS A 771 -0.09 -35.78 -9.47
N LEU A 772 -0.94 -35.30 -10.37
CA LEU A 772 -1.92 -34.25 -10.09
C LEU A 772 -3.32 -34.87 -10.10
N GLN A 773 -4.09 -34.51 -9.08
CA GLN A 773 -5.48 -34.93 -8.94
C GLN A 773 -6.38 -33.77 -9.33
N TYR A 774 -7.18 -33.95 -10.37
CA TYR A 774 -8.10 -32.96 -10.90
C TYR A 774 -9.52 -33.19 -10.39
N PRO A 775 -10.33 -32.11 -10.28
CA PRO A 775 -11.76 -32.26 -10.19
C PRO A 775 -12.27 -33.11 -11.36
N PRO A 776 -13.28 -33.95 -11.16
CA PRO A 776 -13.90 -34.71 -12.24
C PRO A 776 -14.36 -33.78 -13.37
N SER A 777 -14.17 -34.20 -14.62
CA SER A 777 -14.57 -33.41 -15.77
C SER A 777 -16.09 -33.28 -15.81
N VAL A 778 -16.59 -32.05 -15.99
CA VAL A 778 -18.03 -31.81 -16.16
C VAL A 778 -18.39 -32.14 -17.60
N THR A 779 -18.82 -33.37 -17.84
CA THR A 779 -19.30 -33.78 -19.15
C THR A 779 -20.69 -33.18 -19.38
N VAL A 780 -20.86 -32.57 -20.54
CA VAL A 780 -22.16 -32.10 -21.02
C VAL A 780 -22.46 -32.91 -22.27
N ASP A 781 -23.66 -33.45 -22.40
CA ASP A 781 -24.04 -34.17 -23.62
C ASP A 781 -23.97 -33.21 -24.82
N THR A 782 -23.14 -33.55 -25.80
CA THR A 782 -22.88 -32.77 -27.02
C THR A 782 -23.56 -33.35 -28.26
N LYS A 783 -24.36 -34.42 -28.13
CA LYS A 783 -24.94 -35.12 -29.30
C LYS A 783 -26.42 -34.82 -29.52
N THR A 784 -27.03 -33.94 -28.72
CA THR A 784 -28.45 -33.67 -28.82
C THR A 784 -28.75 -32.54 -29.80
N LYS A 785 -29.57 -32.85 -30.80
CA LYS A 785 -30.10 -31.90 -31.78
C LYS A 785 -31.58 -31.66 -31.53
N VAL A 786 -31.95 -30.40 -31.34
CA VAL A 786 -33.36 -29.96 -31.19
C VAL A 786 -33.78 -29.18 -32.42
N GLU A 787 -34.89 -29.60 -33.02
CA GLU A 787 -35.50 -28.93 -34.16
C GLU A 787 -36.91 -28.48 -33.83
N MET A 788 -37.23 -27.21 -34.08
CA MET A 788 -38.55 -26.62 -33.84
C MET A 788 -38.96 -25.75 -35.02
N THR A 789 -40.25 -25.48 -35.17
CA THR A 789 -40.77 -24.55 -36.20
C THR A 789 -41.60 -23.46 -35.54
N VAL A 790 -41.39 -22.21 -35.94
CA VAL A 790 -42.15 -21.06 -35.43
C VAL A 790 -43.65 -21.28 -35.67
N GLY A 791 -44.46 -21.09 -34.62
CA GLY A 791 -45.92 -21.26 -34.66
C GLY A 791 -46.40 -22.70 -34.54
N ASN A 792 -45.51 -23.69 -34.47
CA ASN A 792 -45.86 -25.11 -34.33
C ASN A 792 -45.57 -25.60 -32.89
N THR A 793 -46.48 -26.40 -32.34
CA THR A 793 -46.33 -27.05 -31.02
C THR A 793 -45.69 -28.44 -31.14
N THR A 794 -45.06 -28.76 -32.26
CA THR A 794 -44.36 -30.02 -32.48
C THR A 794 -42.88 -29.73 -32.70
N ALA A 795 -42.01 -30.48 -32.02
CA ALA A 795 -40.56 -30.39 -32.10
C ALA A 795 -39.96 -31.78 -32.31
N ALA A 796 -38.71 -31.86 -32.78
CA ALA A 796 -37.97 -33.11 -32.85
C ALA A 796 -36.71 -33.02 -31.99
N VAL A 797 -36.44 -34.06 -31.21
CA VAL A 797 -35.19 -34.22 -30.44
C VAL A 797 -34.52 -35.49 -30.93
N ASN A 798 -33.33 -35.36 -31.54
CA ASN A 798 -32.61 -36.48 -32.17
C ASN A 798 -33.50 -37.28 -33.15
N GLY A 799 -34.35 -36.58 -33.92
CA GLY A 799 -35.29 -37.17 -34.87
C GLY A 799 -36.59 -37.72 -34.26
N LYS A 800 -36.73 -37.77 -32.93
CA LYS A 800 -37.97 -38.18 -32.25
C LYS A 800 -38.91 -37.00 -32.05
N THR A 801 -40.13 -37.11 -32.55
CA THR A 801 -41.17 -36.09 -32.42
C THR A 801 -41.70 -35.98 -30.98
N LEU A 802 -41.78 -34.74 -30.46
CA LEU A 802 -42.30 -34.38 -29.15
C LEU A 802 -43.27 -33.19 -29.26
N LYS A 803 -44.23 -33.11 -28.34
CA LYS A 803 -45.18 -32.00 -28.23
C LYS A 803 -44.63 -30.92 -27.30
N LEU A 804 -44.77 -29.66 -27.70
CA LEU A 804 -44.46 -28.47 -26.94
C LEU A 804 -45.72 -27.94 -26.24
N ASP A 805 -45.56 -27.46 -25.01
CA ASP A 805 -46.61 -26.74 -24.29
C ASP A 805 -46.92 -25.35 -24.87
N SER A 806 -45.98 -24.77 -25.62
CA SER A 806 -46.13 -23.50 -26.32
C SER A 806 -45.31 -23.52 -27.60
N ALA A 807 -45.85 -22.97 -28.68
CA ALA A 807 -45.10 -22.82 -29.92
C ALA A 807 -43.98 -21.78 -29.76
N PRO A 808 -42.82 -21.96 -30.42
CA PRO A 808 -41.86 -20.89 -30.62
C PRO A 808 -42.49 -19.74 -31.40
N LEU A 809 -42.03 -18.52 -31.18
CA LEU A 809 -42.56 -17.34 -31.85
C LEU A 809 -41.46 -16.35 -32.22
N VAL A 810 -41.75 -15.48 -33.17
CA VAL A 810 -40.90 -14.33 -33.49
C VAL A 810 -41.62 -13.07 -33.01
N LEU A 811 -40.92 -12.25 -32.23
CA LEU A 811 -41.40 -10.97 -31.74
C LEU A 811 -40.32 -9.93 -31.99
N ASN A 812 -40.63 -8.89 -32.77
CA ASN A 812 -39.71 -7.81 -33.15
C ASN A 812 -38.38 -8.33 -33.73
N GLY A 813 -38.45 -9.33 -34.61
CA GLY A 813 -37.26 -9.95 -35.23
C GLY A 813 -36.48 -10.91 -34.33
N ILE A 814 -36.94 -11.15 -33.10
CA ILE A 814 -36.28 -12.03 -32.12
C ILE A 814 -37.07 -13.32 -31.97
N THR A 815 -36.39 -14.44 -32.11
CA THR A 815 -36.99 -15.78 -31.96
C THR A 815 -36.98 -16.20 -30.49
N TYR A 816 -38.16 -16.50 -29.96
CA TYR A 816 -38.40 -16.95 -28.60
C TYR A 816 -38.81 -18.42 -28.58
N VAL A 817 -38.23 -19.18 -27.65
CA VAL A 817 -38.46 -20.62 -27.47
C VAL A 817 -38.89 -20.93 -26.04
N PRO A 818 -39.70 -21.99 -25.80
CA PRO A 818 -40.05 -22.43 -24.45
C PRO A 818 -38.81 -22.91 -23.69
N VAL A 819 -38.42 -22.18 -22.64
CA VAL A 819 -37.16 -22.44 -21.92
C VAL A 819 -37.10 -23.84 -21.31
N ARG A 820 -38.22 -24.34 -20.76
CA ARG A 820 -38.28 -25.68 -20.14
C ARG A 820 -37.98 -26.77 -21.14
N PHE A 821 -38.67 -26.77 -22.28
CA PHE A 821 -38.43 -27.77 -23.32
C PHE A 821 -36.99 -27.78 -23.81
N VAL A 822 -36.44 -26.60 -24.12
CA VAL A 822 -35.05 -26.51 -24.60
C VAL A 822 -34.06 -26.91 -23.51
N SER A 823 -34.30 -26.52 -22.26
CA SER A 823 -33.43 -26.92 -21.14
C SER A 823 -33.43 -28.44 -20.96
N ASP A 824 -34.61 -29.06 -20.86
CA ASP A 824 -34.77 -30.49 -20.65
C ASP A 824 -34.14 -31.29 -21.82
N ALA A 825 -34.40 -30.87 -23.06
CA ALA A 825 -33.85 -31.52 -24.24
C ALA A 825 -32.32 -31.39 -24.34
N MET A 826 -31.75 -30.25 -23.92
CA MET A 826 -30.31 -29.99 -24.02
C MET A 826 -29.52 -30.40 -22.76
N GLY A 827 -30.12 -31.22 -21.88
CA GLY A 827 -29.48 -31.72 -20.66
C GLY A 827 -29.15 -30.63 -19.64
N SER A 828 -29.90 -29.51 -19.66
CA SER A 828 -29.78 -28.42 -18.72
C SER A 828 -30.82 -28.55 -17.62
N GLN A 829 -30.46 -28.12 -16.41
CA GLN A 829 -31.39 -28.07 -15.29
C GLN A 829 -32.01 -26.68 -15.17
N LEU A 830 -33.34 -26.62 -15.14
CA LEU A 830 -34.10 -25.39 -15.05
C LEU A 830 -34.72 -25.24 -13.65
N LEU A 831 -34.43 -24.12 -12.98
CA LEU A 831 -35.07 -23.70 -11.75
C LEU A 831 -35.91 -22.43 -12.03
N PHE A 832 -37.10 -22.36 -11.46
CA PHE A 832 -37.98 -21.19 -11.59
C PHE A 832 -38.48 -20.76 -10.22
N ASN A 833 -38.27 -19.49 -9.88
CA ASN A 833 -38.84 -18.86 -8.69
C ASN A 833 -40.04 -18.01 -9.10
N GLY A 834 -41.25 -18.49 -8.78
CA GLY A 834 -42.50 -17.80 -9.11
C GLY A 834 -42.74 -16.49 -8.36
N GLN A 835 -42.06 -16.27 -7.23
CA GLN A 835 -42.22 -15.03 -6.45
C GLN A 835 -41.38 -13.88 -7.03
N THR A 836 -40.16 -14.18 -7.47
CA THR A 836 -39.23 -13.19 -8.01
C THR A 836 -39.24 -13.13 -9.54
N GLY A 837 -39.84 -14.11 -10.21
CA GLY A 837 -39.77 -14.27 -11.66
C GLY A 837 -38.37 -14.65 -12.14
N GLN A 838 -37.51 -15.19 -11.26
CA GLN A 838 -36.17 -15.64 -11.63
C GLN A 838 -36.22 -16.99 -12.36
N VAL A 839 -35.47 -17.08 -13.44
CA VAL A 839 -35.28 -18.27 -14.25
C VAL A 839 -33.79 -18.60 -14.23
N THR A 840 -33.42 -19.68 -13.57
CA THR A 840 -32.02 -20.14 -13.43
C THR A 840 -31.81 -21.39 -14.26
N VAL A 841 -30.78 -21.38 -15.10
CA VAL A 841 -30.43 -22.47 -16.01
C VAL A 841 -29.02 -22.93 -15.68
N LEU A 842 -28.87 -24.23 -15.42
CA LEU A 842 -27.60 -24.86 -15.07
C LEU A 842 -27.23 -25.85 -16.15
N ARG A 843 -26.05 -25.72 -16.74
CA ARG A 843 -25.54 -26.66 -17.76
C ARG A 843 -24.03 -26.76 -17.65
N GLY A 844 -23.53 -27.94 -17.33
CA GLY A 844 -22.09 -28.13 -17.14
C GLY A 844 -21.54 -27.19 -16.07
N ASN A 845 -20.59 -26.32 -16.43
CA ASN A 845 -20.06 -25.27 -15.53
C ASN A 845 -20.71 -23.89 -15.75
N LYS A 846 -21.87 -23.85 -16.39
CA LYS A 846 -22.60 -22.61 -16.70
C LYS A 846 -23.80 -22.45 -15.77
N LEU A 847 -23.87 -21.29 -15.12
CA LEU A 847 -25.07 -20.75 -14.51
C LEU A 847 -25.51 -19.53 -15.32
N MET A 848 -26.75 -19.53 -15.77
CA MET A 848 -27.42 -18.35 -16.30
C MET A 848 -28.66 -18.07 -15.47
N GLU A 849 -28.76 -16.89 -14.89
CA GLU A 849 -29.96 -16.44 -14.21
C GLU A 849 -30.51 -15.18 -14.89
N MET A 850 -31.80 -15.24 -15.23
CA MET A 850 -32.52 -14.13 -15.84
C MET A 850 -33.76 -13.82 -15.01
N THR A 851 -34.24 -12.58 -15.07
CA THR A 851 -35.50 -12.18 -14.45
C THR A 851 -36.50 -11.78 -15.53
N LEU A 852 -37.74 -12.27 -15.42
CA LEU A 852 -38.82 -11.92 -16.35
C LEU A 852 -38.96 -10.39 -16.50
N GLY A 853 -39.03 -9.91 -17.75
CA GLY A 853 -39.16 -8.47 -18.04
C GLY A 853 -37.93 -7.61 -17.76
N LYS A 854 -36.79 -8.19 -17.37
CA LYS A 854 -35.53 -7.47 -17.15
C LYS A 854 -34.49 -7.82 -18.22
N LYS A 855 -33.68 -6.83 -18.60
CA LYS A 855 -32.56 -6.98 -19.54
C LYS A 855 -31.29 -7.50 -18.87
N ASP A 856 -31.14 -7.22 -17.59
CA ASP A 856 -30.00 -7.71 -16.82
C ASP A 856 -30.13 -9.21 -16.56
N LEU A 857 -29.00 -9.90 -16.69
CA LEU A 857 -28.83 -11.32 -16.39
C LEU A 857 -27.50 -11.55 -15.67
N ILE A 858 -27.38 -12.69 -15.00
CA ILE A 858 -26.16 -13.09 -14.31
C ILE A 858 -25.66 -14.36 -14.98
N LEU A 859 -24.44 -14.29 -15.54
CA LEU A 859 -23.77 -15.40 -16.19
C LEU A 859 -22.52 -15.75 -15.40
N ASN A 860 -22.47 -16.95 -14.82
CA ASN A 860 -21.36 -17.41 -13.98
C ASN A 860 -20.96 -16.39 -12.90
N GLY A 861 -21.97 -15.79 -12.26
CA GLY A 861 -21.78 -14.77 -11.23
C GLY A 861 -21.37 -13.38 -11.74
N ALA A 862 -21.20 -13.17 -13.04
CA ALA A 862 -20.96 -11.84 -13.61
C ALA A 862 -22.26 -11.22 -14.14
N LYS A 863 -22.51 -9.96 -13.79
CA LYS A 863 -23.66 -9.22 -14.30
C LYS A 863 -23.44 -8.87 -15.78
N GLN A 864 -24.43 -9.14 -16.62
CA GLN A 864 -24.47 -8.76 -18.03
C GLN A 864 -25.82 -8.13 -18.38
N THR A 865 -25.84 -7.29 -19.40
CA THR A 865 -27.08 -6.71 -19.93
C THR A 865 -27.33 -7.28 -21.32
N SER A 866 -28.53 -7.83 -21.53
CA SER A 866 -29.04 -8.29 -22.83
C SER A 866 -29.79 -7.18 -23.55
N GLU A 867 -29.86 -7.25 -24.88
CA GLU A 867 -30.69 -6.34 -25.68
C GLU A 867 -32.19 -6.60 -25.49
N VAL A 868 -32.54 -7.83 -25.11
CA VAL A 868 -33.90 -8.40 -25.07
C VAL A 868 -34.19 -9.09 -23.73
N THR A 869 -35.47 -9.17 -23.35
CA THR A 869 -35.93 -9.70 -22.05
C THR A 869 -36.64 -11.05 -22.20
N PRO A 870 -36.55 -11.97 -21.22
CA PRO A 870 -37.48 -13.09 -21.11
C PRO A 870 -38.93 -12.61 -21.00
N ILE A 871 -39.87 -13.34 -21.60
CA ILE A 871 -41.30 -13.01 -21.60
C ILE A 871 -42.14 -14.18 -21.11
N VAL A 872 -43.36 -13.88 -20.65
CA VAL A 872 -44.39 -14.89 -20.37
C VAL A 872 -45.49 -14.76 -21.42
N ARG A 873 -45.86 -15.88 -22.04
CA ARG A 873 -47.01 -15.97 -22.94
C ARG A 873 -47.73 -17.29 -22.70
N ASN A 874 -49.07 -17.26 -22.61
CA ASN A 874 -49.90 -18.44 -22.34
C ASN A 874 -49.42 -19.24 -21.11
N ASN A 875 -49.07 -18.54 -20.03
CA ASN A 875 -48.54 -19.14 -18.80
C ASN A 875 -47.27 -20.01 -19.02
N ARG A 876 -46.47 -19.66 -20.04
CA ARG A 876 -45.18 -20.29 -20.34
C ARG A 876 -44.10 -19.22 -20.53
N THR A 877 -42.95 -19.47 -19.93
CA THR A 877 -41.75 -18.63 -20.06
C THR A 877 -41.09 -18.90 -21.41
N LEU A 878 -40.92 -17.85 -22.19
CA LEU A 878 -40.22 -17.88 -23.47
C LEU A 878 -38.97 -17.01 -23.40
N ILE A 879 -37.87 -17.50 -23.95
CA ILE A 879 -36.57 -16.83 -23.88
C ILE A 879 -36.00 -16.69 -25.29
N PRO A 880 -35.29 -15.57 -25.60
CA PRO A 880 -34.57 -15.42 -26.86
C PRO A 880 -33.58 -16.57 -27.07
N VAL A 881 -33.78 -17.33 -28.15
CA VAL A 881 -33.09 -18.62 -28.35
C VAL A 881 -31.57 -18.49 -28.41
N ARG A 882 -31.05 -17.44 -29.08
CA ARG A 882 -29.59 -17.20 -29.19
C ARG A 882 -28.98 -16.81 -27.85
N LEU A 883 -29.63 -15.89 -27.13
CA LEU A 883 -29.18 -15.46 -25.80
C LEU A 883 -29.05 -16.66 -24.86
N PHE A 884 -30.08 -17.49 -24.80
CA PHE A 884 -30.11 -18.69 -23.96
C PHE A 884 -29.06 -19.72 -24.41
N SER A 885 -29.08 -20.10 -25.68
CA SER A 885 -28.31 -21.25 -26.17
C SER A 885 -26.83 -20.94 -26.31
N GLU A 886 -26.45 -19.82 -26.95
CA GLU A 886 -25.04 -19.51 -27.24
C GLU A 886 -24.23 -19.25 -25.96
N LYS A 887 -24.83 -18.55 -24.99
CA LYS A 887 -24.20 -18.31 -23.69
C LYS A 887 -24.05 -19.58 -22.85
N LEU A 888 -24.85 -20.61 -23.12
CA LEU A 888 -24.72 -21.96 -22.54
C LEU A 888 -23.84 -22.90 -23.38
N GLY A 889 -23.19 -22.39 -24.44
CA GLY A 889 -22.26 -23.14 -25.29
C GLY A 889 -22.93 -24.01 -26.36
N LEU A 890 -24.14 -23.64 -26.80
CA LEU A 890 -24.88 -24.31 -27.87
C LEU A 890 -24.86 -23.47 -29.14
N LYS A 891 -25.02 -24.11 -30.29
CA LYS A 891 -25.16 -23.44 -31.59
C LYS A 891 -26.63 -23.29 -31.95
N VAL A 892 -26.99 -22.17 -32.57
CA VAL A 892 -28.36 -21.92 -33.02
C VAL A 892 -28.40 -21.64 -34.51
N GLY A 893 -29.14 -22.46 -35.25
CA GLY A 893 -29.52 -22.23 -36.63
C GLY A 893 -30.94 -21.65 -36.74
N TYR A 894 -31.15 -20.77 -37.72
CA TYR A 894 -32.48 -20.32 -38.12
C TYR A 894 -32.58 -20.24 -39.64
N ASP A 895 -33.56 -20.95 -40.21
CA ASP A 895 -33.91 -20.84 -41.63
C ASP A 895 -35.16 -19.98 -41.79
N GLY A 896 -35.00 -18.81 -42.40
CA GLY A 896 -36.09 -17.85 -42.61
C GLY A 896 -37.16 -18.33 -43.59
N LYS A 897 -36.86 -19.25 -44.51
CA LYS A 897 -37.83 -19.77 -45.49
C LYS A 897 -38.77 -20.79 -44.85
N THR A 898 -38.18 -21.75 -44.11
CA THR A 898 -38.93 -22.83 -43.46
C THR A 898 -39.38 -22.47 -42.04
N LYS A 899 -38.92 -21.32 -41.51
CA LYS A 899 -39.09 -20.89 -40.12
C LYS A 899 -38.60 -21.94 -39.11
N LYS A 900 -37.62 -22.74 -39.52
CA LYS A 900 -37.04 -23.83 -38.73
C LYS A 900 -35.93 -23.28 -37.82
N ILE A 901 -35.97 -23.70 -36.56
CA ILE A 901 -34.99 -23.40 -35.51
C ILE A 901 -34.25 -24.70 -35.22
N THR A 902 -32.93 -24.64 -35.19
CA THR A 902 -32.07 -25.78 -34.86
C THR A 902 -31.16 -25.41 -33.71
N ILE A 903 -31.01 -26.30 -32.72
CA ILE A 903 -30.10 -26.12 -31.59
C ILE A 903 -29.22 -27.37 -31.47
N ASP A 904 -27.89 -27.18 -31.49
CA ASP A 904 -26.87 -28.23 -31.52
C ASP A 904 -25.77 -28.02 -30.45
#